data_AF-A0A7J4GNE5-F1
#
_entry.id   AF-A0A7J4GNE5-F1
#
_cell.length_a   1.000
_cell.length_b   1.000
_cell.length_c   1.000
_cell.angle_alpha   90.00
_cell.angle_beta   90.00
_cell.angle_gamma   90.00
#
_symmetry.space_group_name_H-M   'P 1'
#
loop_
_entity.id
_entity.type
_entity.pdbx_description
1 polymer ?
#
loop_
_entity_poly.entity_id
_entity_poly.type
_entity_poly.pdbx_seq_one_letter_code
_entity_poly.pdbx_strand_id
1 'polypeptide(L)'
;MPKGLMGQSLTLAVVFGLLLMSLAPAANAEPAGGIAINISSVVIEGDSGIGVGSIWINLSLEEVDDNAANASLSAVITTSEGVIMASASEAVQLSASGNQAISLELTGIQPGQHQINLSLSGDISQSLPVGYANFWNGSSNRLRPLDVGLASLAQWLAEPVNDSQVDTGNSSIRDGDWVRLTIPIVNAGDIGWNGSIRVISSQQNVILDVNQSINLSADSTFDVIIQLPQVSEGLLVVQASLSNLSDGDSSDDSNNLSYSILAPPLAELQLSLTGLGEEPDLGDNFQFTLLLVNQGEADWSGNIGCIAADEETVLLFASTSIAISTNQSWNISTEARPGEIFCAIEEGVRVSTSSNLNASHSFTMTAGNLILTGGQGVSLSGGPWHVGDEVLASILIHNNGDADSTASLWLKEDGGWSKGEVVSIPLGSSLELTSSHLVQTNGSHNISWKVSSSDSLVSSDLSGIENIDSETEQGLNIEIEAITWDAVEGIEATWSIEMDDGPSRLLDISIGLLVQGQRDERLVMQLELQAGRRNLQSDLGLFDGSALVYIDVDRIDWGLENSQVITLALPSQRPELELTINPLSTPKRPENGGEVSIFCTISNAGVQSKEGMMLLIGSDGTVFDEVNVGRVETSKEVELTIDSWPAGDDVPLTCRWNDGNILTSSNTFLSDMDAVSSQQSSTELLPFMAIGTGLAIALGAALVIRLGSSWYGDSEQRTERKIKREREREERLAEREKSSALASDEKREITCTSCQQGLKVPSSYSGSVSCPSCKHQFKVESITLPTPVLAEKELDEELDLDDELDFFDDEVEDEVIEEVDEELSSSSSEDILGCPTCSAKLRVPLEQRPATARCPACKTEFRALIS
;
A
#
# COMPACT_ATOMS: atom_id res chain seq x y z
N MET A 1 18.80 73.84 119.91
CA MET A 1 19.16 74.25 121.29
C MET A 1 18.21 73.54 122.26
N PRO A 2 18.57 73.24 123.53
CA PRO A 2 19.92 73.17 124.13
C PRO A 2 20.21 71.88 124.95
N LYS A 3 21.51 71.52 125.11
CA LYS A 3 22.18 70.82 126.26
C LYS A 3 21.58 69.52 126.87
N GLY A 4 22.35 68.49 127.29
CA GLY A 4 23.80 68.21 127.20
C GLY A 4 24.38 67.59 128.50
N LEU A 5 25.23 66.54 128.38
CA LEU A 5 25.93 65.77 129.45
C LEU A 5 24.96 64.96 130.36
N MET A 6 25.28 63.87 131.08
CA MET A 6 26.42 62.91 131.24
C MET A 6 25.83 61.61 131.89
N GLY A 7 26.49 60.45 132.05
CA GLY A 7 27.81 59.96 131.65
C GLY A 7 28.15 58.59 132.32
N GLN A 8 28.91 57.71 131.63
CA GLN A 8 29.58 56.47 132.11
C GLN A 8 28.95 55.59 133.24
N SER A 9 28.27 54.49 132.87
CA SER A 9 28.21 53.25 133.71
C SER A 9 27.84 51.95 132.95
N LEU A 10 27.80 51.98 131.61
CA LEU A 10 27.25 50.91 130.73
C LEU A 10 28.20 49.69 130.56
N THR A 11 28.64 49.08 131.66
CA THR A 11 29.48 47.85 131.62
C THR A 11 29.22 46.87 132.76
N LEU A 12 28.69 47.28 133.92
CA LEU A 12 28.64 46.42 135.11
C LEU A 12 27.33 45.64 135.32
N ALA A 13 26.20 46.12 134.77
CA ALA A 13 24.88 45.53 135.03
C ALA A 13 24.60 44.22 134.26
N VAL A 14 25.16 44.08 133.05
CA VAL A 14 24.88 42.92 132.16
C VAL A 14 25.45 41.62 132.72
N VAL A 15 26.60 41.69 133.42
CA VAL A 15 27.29 40.52 133.99
C VAL A 15 26.46 39.84 135.09
N PHE A 16 25.65 40.60 135.84
CA PHE A 16 24.86 40.06 136.95
C PHE A 16 23.57 39.34 136.51
N GLY A 17 23.09 39.59 135.28
CA GLY A 17 21.95 38.87 134.69
C GLY A 17 22.31 37.47 134.18
N LEU A 18 23.57 37.24 133.79
CA LEU A 18 24.06 35.99 133.20
C LEU A 18 24.35 34.86 134.21
N LEU A 19 24.36 35.16 135.52
CA LEU A 19 24.74 34.20 136.57
C LEU A 19 23.54 33.52 137.27
N LEU A 20 22.30 33.75 136.79
CA LEU A 20 21.07 33.27 137.44
C LEU A 20 20.21 32.31 136.59
N MET A 21 20.73 31.83 135.44
CA MET A 21 20.07 30.81 134.60
C MET A 21 20.70 29.41 134.70
N SER A 22 21.79 29.22 135.46
CA SER A 22 22.55 27.96 135.52
C SER A 22 22.07 26.96 136.58
N LEU A 23 20.79 26.98 136.96
CA LEU A 23 20.20 26.11 137.99
C LEU A 23 18.82 25.57 137.60
N ALA A 24 18.78 24.85 136.47
CA ALA A 24 17.77 23.81 136.24
C ALA A 24 18.43 22.43 136.49
N PRO A 25 17.74 21.46 137.12
CA PRO A 25 18.30 20.12 137.31
C PRO A 25 18.40 19.41 135.95
N ALA A 26 19.58 18.88 135.63
CA ALA A 26 19.72 17.94 134.54
C ALA A 26 18.97 16.66 134.88
N ALA A 27 17.90 16.36 134.14
CA ALA A 27 17.34 15.02 134.11
C ALA A 27 18.34 14.13 133.35
N ASN A 28 18.92 13.14 134.03
CA ASN A 28 19.63 12.09 133.33
C ASN A 28 18.60 11.28 132.55
N ALA A 29 18.63 11.39 131.22
CA ALA A 29 17.93 10.45 130.36
C ALA A 29 18.51 9.04 130.55
N GLU A 30 17.70 8.03 130.28
CA GLU A 30 18.22 6.67 130.06
C GLU A 30 19.14 6.69 128.82
N PRO A 31 20.19 5.85 128.76
CA PRO A 31 21.03 5.77 127.58
C PRO A 31 20.19 5.27 126.40
N ALA A 32 19.95 6.12 125.41
CA ALA A 32 19.33 5.69 124.16
C ALA A 32 20.25 4.70 123.43
N GLY A 33 19.68 3.66 122.82
CA GLY A 33 20.43 2.79 121.91
C GLY A 33 20.73 3.48 120.58
N GLY A 34 21.46 2.79 119.70
CA GLY A 34 21.95 3.39 118.46
C GLY A 34 21.94 2.41 117.30
N ILE A 35 21.10 2.68 116.30
CA ILE A 35 21.08 1.93 115.05
C ILE A 35 22.13 2.49 114.09
N ALA A 36 22.80 1.61 113.34
CA ALA A 36 23.71 1.96 112.25
C ALA A 36 23.55 1.03 111.03
N ILE A 37 23.91 1.51 109.83
CA ILE A 37 23.99 0.71 108.60
C ILE A 37 25.27 -0.11 108.63
N ASN A 38 25.18 -1.44 108.46
CA ASN A 38 26.35 -2.26 108.19
C ASN A 38 26.78 -2.07 106.72
N ILE A 39 27.90 -1.36 106.50
CA ILE A 39 28.34 -0.92 105.16
C ILE A 39 28.61 -2.12 104.23
N SER A 40 29.08 -3.26 104.76
CA SER A 40 29.41 -4.44 103.94
C SER A 40 28.17 -5.24 103.50
N SER A 41 26.99 -4.89 104.01
CA SER A 41 25.71 -5.53 103.66
C SER A 41 24.95 -4.83 102.53
N VAL A 42 25.37 -3.63 102.12
CA VAL A 42 24.63 -2.82 101.12
C VAL A 42 24.84 -3.38 99.71
N VAL A 43 23.75 -3.83 99.10
CA VAL A 43 23.69 -4.32 97.72
C VAL A 43 22.66 -3.51 96.94
N ILE A 44 23.04 -3.00 95.77
CA ILE A 44 22.12 -2.40 94.80
C ILE A 44 21.75 -3.47 93.77
N GLU A 45 20.46 -3.69 93.57
CA GLU A 45 19.91 -4.56 92.53
C GLU A 45 19.12 -3.72 91.52
N GLY A 46 19.24 -4.02 90.22
CA GLY A 46 18.69 -3.19 89.14
C GLY A 46 19.65 -2.13 88.57
N ASP A 47 20.91 -2.09 89.05
CA ASP A 47 22.00 -1.41 88.34
C ASP A 47 22.25 -2.05 86.96
N SER A 48 22.68 -1.24 86.00
CA SER A 48 22.81 -1.58 84.58
C SER A 48 21.51 -2.10 83.93
N GLY A 49 20.37 -1.89 84.60
CA GLY A 49 19.04 -2.22 84.08
C GLY A 49 18.63 -1.31 82.92
N ILE A 50 17.99 -1.87 81.92
CA ILE A 50 17.57 -1.19 80.70
C ILE A 50 16.25 -0.42 80.94
N GLY A 51 16.14 0.79 80.38
CA GLY A 51 14.91 1.57 80.35
C GLY A 51 14.43 2.04 81.72
N VAL A 52 13.18 2.52 81.78
CA VAL A 52 12.54 2.93 83.05
C VAL A 52 12.28 1.70 83.92
N GLY A 53 12.61 1.76 85.21
CA GLY A 53 12.34 0.65 86.13
C GLY A 53 12.62 0.97 87.59
N SER A 54 12.55 -0.06 88.43
CA SER A 54 12.91 0.05 89.84
C SER A 54 14.40 -0.24 90.08
N ILE A 55 14.94 0.37 91.14
CA ILE A 55 16.21 0.00 91.76
C ILE A 55 15.90 -0.43 93.20
N TRP A 56 16.47 -1.57 93.61
CA TRP A 56 16.29 -2.13 94.95
C TRP A 56 17.58 -1.95 95.75
N ILE A 57 17.46 -1.54 97.01
CA ILE A 57 18.58 -1.38 97.93
C ILE A 57 18.38 -2.33 99.11
N ASN A 58 19.17 -3.39 99.13
CA ASN A 58 19.15 -4.44 100.14
C ASN A 58 20.28 -4.19 101.14
N LEU A 59 20.00 -4.13 102.44
CA LEU A 59 21.01 -3.90 103.49
C LEU A 59 20.60 -4.45 104.86
N SER A 60 21.53 -4.49 105.80
CA SER A 60 21.32 -4.80 107.22
C SER A 60 21.49 -3.55 108.08
N LEU A 61 20.52 -3.28 108.95
CA LEU A 61 20.66 -2.37 110.08
C LEU A 61 20.91 -3.15 111.36
N GLU A 62 21.84 -2.68 112.17
CA GLU A 62 22.23 -3.33 113.42
C GLU A 62 22.26 -2.30 114.56
N GLU A 63 21.87 -2.72 115.75
CA GLU A 63 21.94 -1.93 116.98
C GLU A 63 23.32 -2.14 117.60
N VAL A 64 24.05 -1.06 117.88
CA VAL A 64 25.49 -1.10 118.21
C VAL A 64 25.86 -0.46 119.56
N ASP A 65 24.90 0.15 120.27
CA ASP A 65 25.12 0.78 121.58
C ASP A 65 24.50 -0.05 122.76
N ASP A 66 23.97 -1.25 122.46
CA ASP A 66 23.41 -2.27 123.36
C ASP A 66 22.16 -1.83 124.16
N ASN A 67 21.28 -1.05 123.53
CA ASN A 67 19.94 -0.77 124.06
C ASN A 67 18.88 -0.67 122.94
N ALA A 68 17.59 -0.79 123.28
CA ALA A 68 16.50 -0.67 122.31
C ALA A 68 16.46 0.74 121.67
N ALA A 69 16.26 0.79 120.35
CA ALA A 69 16.38 2.00 119.54
C ALA A 69 15.34 2.02 118.41
N ASN A 70 14.84 3.21 118.06
CA ASN A 70 13.95 3.45 116.93
C ASN A 70 14.58 4.42 115.94
N ALA A 71 14.84 3.98 114.72
CA ALA A 71 15.34 4.81 113.64
C ALA A 71 14.45 4.74 112.41
N SER A 72 14.51 5.75 111.55
CA SER A 72 14.03 5.66 110.18
C SER A 72 15.18 5.80 109.22
N LEU A 73 15.27 4.83 108.31
CA LEU A 73 16.15 4.82 107.16
C LEU A 73 15.43 5.50 106.00
N SER A 74 16.07 6.48 105.37
CA SER A 74 15.62 7.04 104.11
C SER A 74 16.66 6.84 103.02
N ALA A 75 16.20 6.33 101.88
CA ALA A 75 16.95 6.30 100.62
C ALA A 75 16.41 7.39 99.69
N VAL A 76 17.33 8.14 99.08
CA VAL A 76 17.03 9.18 98.08
C VAL A 76 17.95 8.97 96.89
N ILE A 77 17.38 8.85 95.69
CA ILE A 77 18.15 8.78 94.44
C ILE A 77 18.03 10.08 93.67
N THR A 78 19.17 10.62 93.26
CA THR A 78 19.32 11.90 92.56
C THR A 78 20.03 11.74 91.24
N THR A 79 19.68 12.58 90.26
CA THR A 79 20.47 12.74 89.03
C THR A 79 21.90 13.23 89.35
N SER A 80 22.78 13.21 88.35
CA SER A 80 24.09 13.88 88.39
C SER A 80 24.04 15.38 88.72
N GLU A 81 22.90 16.04 88.50
CA GLU A 81 22.64 17.44 88.82
C GLU A 81 22.06 17.65 90.25
N GLY A 82 21.83 16.57 91.00
CA GLY A 82 21.29 16.61 92.36
C GLY A 82 19.75 16.67 92.43
N VAL A 83 19.04 16.50 91.31
CA VAL A 83 17.57 16.48 91.28
C VAL A 83 17.06 15.14 91.82
N ILE A 84 16.23 15.17 92.86
CA ILE A 84 15.61 13.97 93.44
C ILE A 84 14.63 13.36 92.44
N MET A 85 14.84 12.08 92.09
CA MET A 85 13.95 11.32 91.20
C MET A 85 12.95 10.47 91.99
N ALA A 86 13.43 9.79 93.04
CA ALA A 86 12.60 8.98 93.92
C ALA A 86 13.18 8.98 95.34
N SER A 87 12.34 8.65 96.31
CA SER A 87 12.75 8.40 97.69
C SER A 87 11.88 7.32 98.32
N ALA A 88 12.51 6.50 99.17
CA ALA A 88 11.88 5.49 99.99
C ALA A 88 12.28 5.71 101.45
N SER A 89 11.43 5.28 102.38
CA SER A 89 11.74 5.35 103.82
C SER A 89 11.05 4.24 104.59
N GLU A 90 11.80 3.57 105.47
CA GLU A 90 11.28 2.56 106.39
C GLU A 90 11.54 2.99 107.83
N ALA A 91 10.65 2.59 108.74
CA ALA A 91 10.76 2.83 110.18
C ALA A 91 11.07 1.51 110.89
N VAL A 92 12.09 1.53 111.74
CA VAL A 92 12.81 0.34 112.20
C VAL A 92 12.97 0.41 113.71
N GLN A 93 12.63 -0.69 114.40
CA GLN A 93 12.74 -0.81 115.85
C GLN A 93 13.58 -2.05 116.17
N LEU A 94 14.77 -1.82 116.72
CA LEU A 94 15.67 -2.90 117.15
C LEU A 94 15.70 -2.98 118.68
N SER A 95 15.79 -4.21 119.19
CA SER A 95 16.22 -4.48 120.56
C SER A 95 17.74 -4.33 120.68
N ALA A 96 18.24 -4.20 121.92
CA ALA A 96 19.67 -4.27 122.24
C ALA A 96 20.38 -5.41 121.49
N SER A 97 21.51 -5.12 120.84
CA SER A 97 22.29 -6.07 120.03
C SER A 97 21.48 -6.80 118.92
N GLY A 98 20.37 -6.22 118.45
CA GLY A 98 19.51 -6.76 117.40
C GLY A 98 19.92 -6.32 115.99
N ASN A 99 19.49 -7.06 114.97
CA ASN A 99 19.61 -6.66 113.56
C ASN A 99 18.37 -6.97 112.73
N GLN A 100 18.21 -6.24 111.62
CA GLN A 100 17.13 -6.41 110.65
C GLN A 100 17.64 -6.16 109.23
N ALA A 101 17.37 -7.12 108.34
CA ALA A 101 17.54 -6.93 106.90
C ALA A 101 16.37 -6.12 106.33
N ILE A 102 16.68 -5.17 105.46
CA ILE A 102 15.77 -4.19 104.86
C ILE A 102 15.96 -4.17 103.35
N SER A 103 14.86 -3.95 102.61
CA SER A 103 14.83 -3.87 101.15
C SER A 103 13.99 -2.67 100.74
N LEU A 104 14.64 -1.62 100.23
CA LEU A 104 13.95 -0.40 99.77
C LEU A 104 13.83 -0.39 98.24
N GLU A 105 12.60 -0.31 97.74
CA GLU A 105 12.33 -0.10 96.31
C GLU A 105 12.27 1.39 95.96
N LEU A 106 13.05 1.81 94.97
CA LEU A 106 12.98 3.11 94.34
C LEU A 106 12.43 2.94 92.92
N THR A 107 11.16 3.29 92.72
CA THR A 107 10.41 3.03 91.47
C THR A 107 10.54 4.18 90.46
N GLY A 108 10.29 3.89 89.17
CA GLY A 108 10.17 4.91 88.12
C GLY A 108 11.49 5.55 87.66
N ILE A 109 12.63 4.95 87.99
CA ILE A 109 13.97 5.48 87.70
C ILE A 109 14.21 5.45 86.19
N GLN A 110 14.44 6.63 85.62
CA GLN A 110 14.76 6.82 84.20
C GLN A 110 16.19 6.30 83.87
N PRO A 111 16.51 6.08 82.59
CA PRO A 111 17.90 5.93 82.14
C PRO A 111 18.83 7.06 82.58
N GLY A 112 20.13 6.79 82.61
CA GLY A 112 21.19 7.71 83.02
C GLY A 112 21.96 7.29 84.28
N GLN A 113 22.95 8.09 84.64
CA GLN A 113 23.78 7.93 85.85
C GLN A 113 23.19 8.68 87.04
N HIS A 114 23.00 7.95 88.14
CA HIS A 114 22.34 8.43 89.35
C HIS A 114 23.22 8.20 90.58
N GLN A 115 23.05 9.06 91.59
CA GLN A 115 23.63 8.86 92.92
C GLN A 115 22.55 8.46 93.92
N ILE A 116 22.85 7.44 94.72
CA ILE A 116 21.98 6.92 95.78
C ILE A 116 22.56 7.37 97.11
N ASN A 117 21.75 8.05 97.92
CA ASN A 117 22.10 8.53 99.24
C ASN A 117 21.19 7.87 100.29
N LEU A 118 21.79 7.16 101.25
CA LEU A 118 21.13 6.55 102.39
C LEU A 118 21.42 7.38 103.65
N SER A 119 20.40 7.62 104.47
CA SER A 119 20.54 8.33 105.75
C SER A 119 19.68 7.69 106.84
N LEU A 120 20.24 7.54 108.04
CA LEU A 120 19.49 7.20 109.25
C LEU A 120 19.12 8.46 110.04
N SER A 121 17.95 8.40 110.69
CA SER A 121 17.43 9.45 111.57
C SER A 121 16.68 8.83 112.76
N GLY A 122 16.62 9.53 113.90
CA GLY A 122 16.09 8.98 115.15
C GLY A 122 17.21 8.52 116.09
N ASP A 123 17.03 7.37 116.74
CA ASP A 123 17.98 6.78 117.70
C ASP A 123 19.17 6.14 116.96
N ILE A 124 20.12 6.98 116.52
CA ILE A 124 21.32 6.60 115.76
C ILE A 124 22.58 6.63 116.64
N SER A 125 23.50 5.68 116.42
CA SER A 125 24.73 5.63 117.24
C SER A 125 25.63 6.84 117.01
N GLN A 126 26.15 7.39 118.11
CA GLN A 126 27.11 8.50 118.08
C GLN A 126 28.58 8.02 118.05
N SER A 127 28.81 6.72 118.23
CA SER A 127 30.14 6.08 118.34
C SER A 127 30.28 4.87 117.42
N LEU A 128 30.08 5.10 116.12
CA LEU A 128 30.09 4.08 115.06
C LEU A 128 31.34 3.17 115.10
N PRO A 129 31.16 1.84 115.20
CA PRO A 129 32.25 0.88 115.02
C PRO A 129 32.75 0.83 113.57
N VAL A 130 33.97 0.32 113.38
CA VAL A 130 34.56 0.16 112.03
C VAL A 130 33.70 -0.80 111.20
N GLY A 131 33.22 -0.33 110.04
CA GLY A 131 32.30 -1.07 109.17
C GLY A 131 30.85 -0.59 109.23
N TYR A 132 30.52 0.37 110.10
CA TYR A 132 29.17 0.92 110.26
C TYR A 132 29.09 2.41 109.90
N ALA A 133 27.93 2.87 109.44
CA ALA A 133 27.68 4.29 109.14
C ALA A 133 26.22 4.72 109.40
N ASN A 134 26.03 6.02 109.69
CA ASN A 134 24.72 6.68 109.72
C ASN A 134 24.31 7.29 108.36
N PHE A 135 25.25 7.32 107.40
CA PHE A 135 25.05 7.81 106.03
C PHE A 135 25.91 6.98 105.08
N TRP A 136 25.38 6.65 103.90
CA TRP A 136 26.11 5.94 102.85
C TRP A 136 25.74 6.52 101.49
N ASN A 137 26.72 6.61 100.58
CA ASN A 137 26.51 7.04 99.21
C ASN A 137 27.04 6.00 98.22
N GLY A 138 26.29 5.82 97.13
CA GLY A 138 26.64 4.95 96.02
C GLY A 138 26.20 5.55 94.68
N SER A 139 26.53 4.84 93.60
CA SER A 139 26.15 5.20 92.24
C SER A 139 25.46 4.02 91.56
N SER A 140 24.48 4.32 90.71
CA SER A 140 23.82 3.34 89.85
C SER A 140 23.59 3.94 88.47
N ASN A 141 23.79 3.16 87.41
CA ASN A 141 23.51 3.55 86.04
C ASN A 141 22.35 2.72 85.49
N ARG A 142 21.38 3.36 84.83
CA ARG A 142 20.37 2.66 84.01
C ARG A 142 20.61 2.94 82.55
N LEU A 143 20.67 1.90 81.74
CA LEU A 143 20.96 2.01 80.31
C LEU A 143 19.73 2.54 79.57
N ARG A 144 19.94 3.48 78.62
CA ARG A 144 18.96 3.76 77.58
C ARG A 144 18.61 2.43 76.87
N PRO A 145 17.34 2.21 76.50
CA PRO A 145 16.96 1.13 75.59
C PRO A 145 17.77 1.16 74.28
N LEU A 146 17.56 0.15 73.44
CA LEU A 146 17.91 0.31 72.03
C LEU A 146 17.04 1.43 71.42
N ASP A 147 17.59 2.16 70.45
CA ASP A 147 16.96 3.33 69.82
C ASP A 147 17.70 3.56 68.48
N VAL A 148 17.34 2.82 67.42
CA VAL A 148 18.11 2.71 66.15
C VAL A 148 17.28 3.07 64.92
N GLY A 149 17.47 4.31 64.45
CA GLY A 149 16.73 4.87 63.31
C GLY A 149 17.58 5.12 62.06
N LEU A 150 16.91 5.22 60.90
CA LEU A 150 17.45 5.91 59.74
C LEU A 150 17.51 7.42 60.03
N ALA A 151 18.64 8.05 59.75
CA ALA A 151 18.76 9.50 59.89
C ALA A 151 17.77 10.24 58.97
N SER A 152 17.48 11.50 59.29
CA SER A 152 16.53 12.31 58.52
C SER A 152 16.95 12.44 57.05
N LEU A 153 15.99 12.55 56.13
CA LEU A 153 16.26 12.66 54.69
C LEU A 153 17.18 13.85 54.32
N ALA A 154 17.24 14.89 55.15
CA ALA A 154 18.15 16.02 54.97
C ALA A 154 19.64 15.69 55.24
N GLN A 155 19.93 14.50 55.77
CA GLN A 155 21.27 13.95 56.01
C GLN A 155 21.63 12.83 55.02
N TRP A 156 20.70 12.39 54.18
CA TRP A 156 20.98 11.45 53.09
C TRP A 156 21.67 12.21 51.96
N LEU A 157 22.74 11.65 51.42
CA LEU A 157 23.57 12.31 50.42
C LEU A 157 23.65 11.45 49.15
N ALA A 158 23.21 12.01 48.03
CA ALA A 158 23.28 11.39 46.71
C ALA A 158 24.27 12.19 45.82
N GLU A 159 25.34 11.54 45.37
CA GLU A 159 26.46 12.17 44.64
C GLU A 159 26.63 11.53 43.26
N PRO A 160 26.79 12.33 42.18
CA PRO A 160 27.12 11.81 40.86
C PRO A 160 28.59 11.35 40.81
N VAL A 161 28.80 10.06 40.56
CA VAL A 161 30.10 9.42 40.40
C VAL A 161 30.25 8.86 38.98
N ASN A 162 31.47 8.55 38.57
CA ASN A 162 31.74 7.83 37.33
C ASN A 162 31.78 6.30 37.55
N ASP A 163 31.88 5.53 36.46
CA ASP A 163 32.03 4.07 36.44
C ASP A 163 33.22 3.55 37.30
N SER A 164 34.27 4.37 37.45
CA SER A 164 35.41 4.10 38.35
C SER A 164 35.17 4.52 39.81
N GLN A 165 33.93 4.85 40.18
CA GLN A 165 33.46 5.21 41.53
C GLN A 165 34.05 6.51 42.11
N VAL A 166 34.65 7.34 41.26
CA VAL A 166 35.21 8.65 41.61
C VAL A 166 34.17 9.74 41.35
N ASP A 167 34.10 10.71 42.26
CA ASP A 167 33.18 11.85 42.21
C ASP A 167 33.37 12.66 40.94
N THR A 168 32.29 12.98 40.24
CA THR A 168 32.34 13.81 39.02
C THR A 168 32.60 15.29 39.33
N GLY A 169 32.26 15.72 40.55
CA GLY A 169 32.21 17.14 40.93
C GLY A 169 30.98 17.89 40.43
N ASN A 170 30.05 17.22 39.74
CA ASN A 170 28.78 17.81 39.31
C ASN A 170 27.88 18.09 40.53
N SER A 171 27.18 19.23 40.53
CA SER A 171 26.21 19.62 41.56
C SER A 171 24.80 19.06 41.34
N SER A 172 24.57 18.39 40.21
CA SER A 172 23.30 17.79 39.81
C SER A 172 23.56 16.42 39.19
N ILE A 173 22.72 15.43 39.51
CA ILE A 173 22.75 14.12 38.85
C ILE A 173 21.94 14.19 37.55
N ARG A 174 22.50 13.69 36.46
CA ARG A 174 21.90 13.68 35.11
C ARG A 174 21.79 12.26 34.54
N ASP A 175 20.97 12.13 33.50
CA ASP A 175 20.88 10.95 32.63
C ASP A 175 22.28 10.43 32.23
N GLY A 176 22.57 9.16 32.56
CA GLY A 176 23.85 8.49 32.29
C GLY A 176 24.90 8.56 33.42
N ASP A 177 24.74 9.42 34.44
CA ASP A 177 25.60 9.41 35.63
C ASP A 177 25.42 8.12 36.44
N TRP A 178 26.43 7.70 37.21
CA TRP A 178 26.26 6.74 38.30
C TRP A 178 26.01 7.50 39.61
N VAL A 179 25.36 6.88 40.60
CA VAL A 179 25.05 7.56 41.88
C VAL A 179 25.60 6.80 43.08
N ARG A 180 26.39 7.49 43.91
CA ARG A 180 26.69 7.06 45.27
C ARG A 180 25.62 7.62 46.20
N LEU A 181 24.93 6.75 46.93
CA LEU A 181 23.97 7.11 47.97
C LEU A 181 24.55 6.76 49.35
N THR A 182 24.62 7.75 50.23
CA THR A 182 25.06 7.60 51.63
C THR A 182 23.85 7.78 52.56
N ILE A 183 23.55 6.76 53.35
CA ILE A 183 22.43 6.71 54.30
C ILE A 183 22.99 6.55 55.72
N PRO A 184 22.89 7.59 56.57
CA PRO A 184 23.33 7.47 57.96
C PRO A 184 22.30 6.69 58.80
N ILE A 185 22.78 5.80 59.66
CA ILE A 185 21.99 5.08 60.67
C ILE A 185 22.48 5.51 62.04
N VAL A 186 21.57 5.91 62.92
CA VAL A 186 21.89 6.46 64.24
C VAL A 186 21.39 5.52 65.33
N ASN A 187 22.27 5.18 66.27
CA ASN A 187 21.90 4.54 67.53
C ASN A 187 22.02 5.55 68.67
N ALA A 188 20.89 5.99 69.21
CA ALA A 188 20.82 6.85 70.40
C ALA A 188 20.69 6.07 71.71
N GLY A 189 20.74 4.73 71.65
CA GLY A 189 20.69 3.82 72.79
C GLY A 189 22.06 3.47 73.37
N ASP A 190 22.08 3.00 74.62
CA ASP A 190 23.30 2.51 75.30
C ASP A 190 23.61 1.03 74.99
N ILE A 191 22.92 0.45 74.00
CA ILE A 191 22.97 -0.96 73.63
C ILE A 191 23.38 -1.07 72.16
N GLY A 192 24.30 -1.97 71.81
CA GLY A 192 24.67 -2.20 70.41
C GLY A 192 23.63 -3.03 69.65
N TRP A 193 23.43 -2.73 68.36
CA TRP A 193 22.53 -3.43 67.46
C TRP A 193 23.27 -4.23 66.40
N ASN A 194 22.69 -5.36 65.98
CA ASN A 194 23.15 -6.16 64.86
C ASN A 194 21.93 -6.62 64.06
N GLY A 195 21.86 -6.19 62.81
CA GLY A 195 20.72 -6.42 61.92
C GLY A 195 21.10 -6.12 60.48
N SER A 196 20.15 -5.65 59.69
CA SER A 196 20.38 -5.36 58.26
C SER A 196 19.54 -4.21 57.74
N ILE A 197 20.08 -3.46 56.78
CA ILE A 197 19.33 -2.51 55.96
C ILE A 197 19.02 -3.15 54.62
N ARG A 198 17.78 -3.01 54.18
CA ARG A 198 17.34 -3.31 52.82
C ARG A 198 16.99 -2.00 52.13
N VAL A 199 17.60 -1.76 50.98
CA VAL A 199 17.39 -0.56 50.16
C VAL A 199 16.94 -0.96 48.77
N ILE A 200 15.77 -0.45 48.38
CA ILE A 200 15.11 -0.71 47.11
C ILE A 200 15.09 0.60 46.33
N SER A 201 15.86 0.70 45.26
CA SER A 201 15.77 1.83 44.31
C SER A 201 15.00 1.42 43.07
N SER A 202 14.00 2.20 42.70
CA SER A 202 13.20 2.00 41.47
C SER A 202 13.27 3.23 40.56
N GLN A 203 13.51 2.96 39.27
CA GLN A 203 13.51 3.96 38.20
C GLN A 203 13.19 3.27 36.88
N GLN A 204 12.25 3.82 36.09
CA GLN A 204 11.87 3.32 34.75
C GLN A 204 11.73 1.77 34.65
N ASN A 205 11.01 1.16 35.61
CA ASN A 205 10.82 -0.29 35.79
C ASN A 205 12.07 -1.13 36.14
N VAL A 206 13.26 -0.54 36.22
CA VAL A 206 14.43 -1.17 36.84
C VAL A 206 14.28 -1.08 38.36
N ILE A 207 14.48 -2.20 39.05
CA ILE A 207 14.49 -2.29 40.52
C ILE A 207 15.81 -2.94 40.95
N LEU A 208 16.57 -2.22 41.79
CA LEU A 208 17.71 -2.75 42.52
C LEU A 208 17.27 -2.97 43.98
N ASP A 209 17.58 -4.14 44.53
CA ASP A 209 17.26 -4.53 45.91
C ASP A 209 18.55 -4.98 46.62
N VAL A 210 19.11 -4.10 47.44
CA VAL A 210 20.37 -4.31 48.18
C VAL A 210 20.05 -4.62 49.63
N ASN A 211 20.61 -5.71 50.16
CA ASN A 211 20.51 -6.06 51.58
C ASN A 211 21.92 -6.17 52.18
N GLN A 212 22.20 -5.38 53.23
CA GLN A 212 23.51 -5.29 53.87
C GLN A 212 23.38 -5.43 55.39
N SER A 213 24.18 -6.31 55.99
CA SER A 213 24.26 -6.46 57.45
C SER A 213 25.10 -5.35 58.09
N ILE A 214 24.65 -4.90 59.26
CA ILE A 214 25.21 -3.79 60.03
C ILE A 214 25.41 -4.24 61.47
N ASN A 215 26.54 -3.84 62.05
CA ASN A 215 26.85 -4.02 63.47
C ASN A 215 27.17 -2.64 64.07
N LEU A 216 26.21 -2.06 64.79
CA LEU A 216 26.22 -0.68 65.24
C LEU A 216 26.46 -0.61 66.75
N SER A 217 27.50 0.13 67.16
CA SER A 217 27.81 0.38 68.57
C SER A 217 26.72 1.20 69.27
N ALA A 218 26.67 1.12 70.60
CA ALA A 218 25.93 2.07 71.43
C ALA A 218 26.37 3.52 71.15
N ASP A 219 25.44 4.47 71.27
CA ASP A 219 25.65 5.93 71.17
C ASP A 219 26.52 6.35 69.96
N SER A 220 26.15 5.88 68.76
CA SER A 220 26.98 6.04 67.56
C SER A 220 26.21 6.08 66.24
N THR A 221 26.85 6.59 65.19
CA THR A 221 26.31 6.69 63.82
C THR A 221 27.17 5.89 62.86
N PHE A 222 26.55 5.23 61.88
CA PHE A 222 27.22 4.48 60.82
C PHE A 222 26.63 4.80 59.45
N ASP A 223 27.48 5.17 58.51
CA ASP A 223 27.08 5.53 57.15
C ASP A 223 27.09 4.31 56.23
N VAL A 224 25.92 3.96 55.69
CA VAL A 224 25.78 2.93 54.66
C VAL A 224 25.95 3.56 53.29
N ILE A 225 26.98 3.14 52.56
CA ILE A 225 27.28 3.63 51.21
C ILE A 225 26.80 2.59 50.19
N ILE A 226 25.88 2.99 49.32
CA ILE A 226 25.28 2.18 48.26
C ILE A 226 25.62 2.79 46.92
N GLN A 227 25.86 1.95 45.91
CA GLN A 227 26.15 2.36 44.55
C GLN A 227 24.97 1.96 43.67
N LEU A 228 24.33 2.94 43.05
CA LEU A 228 23.29 2.74 42.06
C LEU A 228 23.95 2.67 40.67
N PRO A 229 23.42 1.88 39.72
CA PRO A 229 23.88 1.85 38.33
C PRO A 229 23.62 3.20 37.64
N GLN A 230 23.93 3.27 36.34
CA GLN A 230 23.57 4.44 35.52
C GLN A 230 22.07 4.77 35.68
N VAL A 231 21.78 5.99 36.11
CA VAL A 231 20.43 6.50 36.26
C VAL A 231 19.95 7.15 34.96
N SER A 232 18.65 7.10 34.72
CA SER A 232 18.03 7.71 33.54
C SER A 232 17.23 8.96 33.87
N GLU A 233 16.87 9.78 32.88
CA GLU A 233 16.06 10.99 33.08
C GLU A 233 14.71 10.71 33.79
N GLY A 234 14.34 11.57 34.74
CA GLY A 234 13.07 11.50 35.47
C GLY A 234 13.22 11.13 36.94
N LEU A 235 12.15 10.58 37.55
CA LEU A 235 12.12 10.35 38.99
C LEU A 235 12.82 9.05 39.39
N LEU A 236 13.87 9.19 40.20
CA LEU A 236 14.46 8.11 40.98
C LEU A 236 13.77 8.05 42.36
N VAL A 237 13.35 6.86 42.77
CA VAL A 237 12.74 6.63 44.10
C VAL A 237 13.57 5.60 44.85
N VAL A 238 13.98 5.89 46.08
CA VAL A 238 14.80 5.00 46.91
C VAL A 238 14.19 4.82 48.29
N GLN A 239 13.61 3.65 48.52
CA GLN A 239 13.10 3.22 49.80
C GLN A 239 14.20 2.51 50.59
N ALA A 240 14.52 2.97 51.79
CA ALA A 240 15.33 2.22 52.75
C ALA A 240 14.46 1.69 53.89
N SER A 241 14.83 0.53 54.43
CA SER A 241 14.17 -0.12 55.55
C SER A 241 15.19 -0.89 56.39
N LEU A 242 15.17 -0.70 57.70
CA LEU A 242 15.93 -1.49 58.66
C LEU A 242 15.17 -2.78 58.97
N SER A 243 15.89 -3.79 59.46
CA SER A 243 15.33 -5.13 59.68
C SER A 243 16.01 -5.82 60.86
N ASN A 244 15.21 -6.52 61.66
CA ASN A 244 15.54 -6.98 63.01
C ASN A 244 15.72 -5.80 64.01
N LEU A 245 14.84 -4.80 63.94
CA LEU A 245 14.63 -3.81 65.00
C LEU A 245 13.55 -4.28 65.99
N SER A 246 13.67 -3.85 67.24
CA SER A 246 12.74 -4.13 68.34
C SER A 246 12.99 -3.22 69.55
N ASP A 247 13.34 -1.97 69.29
CA ASP A 247 13.49 -0.87 70.26
C ASP A 247 12.11 -0.32 70.65
N GLY A 248 11.22 -0.13 69.68
CA GLY A 248 9.81 0.21 69.90
C GLY A 248 9.38 1.60 69.46
N ASP A 249 10.28 2.38 68.85
CA ASP A 249 9.84 3.30 67.80
C ASP A 249 9.58 2.49 66.49
N SER A 250 9.10 3.17 65.46
CA SER A 250 8.97 2.67 64.07
C SER A 250 8.79 3.82 63.07
N SER A 251 9.00 5.07 63.49
CA SER A 251 8.87 6.27 62.67
C SER A 251 10.10 6.55 61.80
N ASP A 252 11.21 5.89 62.10
CA ASP A 252 12.52 5.95 61.45
C ASP A 252 13.05 4.56 61.00
N ASP A 253 12.32 3.47 61.28
CA ASP A 253 12.48 2.11 60.72
C ASP A 253 12.71 2.12 59.19
N SER A 254 12.00 3.01 58.49
CA SER A 254 12.00 3.07 57.04
C SER A 254 11.76 4.49 56.53
N ASN A 255 12.35 4.82 55.38
CA ASN A 255 12.20 6.14 54.77
C ASN A 255 12.28 6.05 53.24
N ASN A 256 11.82 7.09 52.55
CA ASN A 256 11.79 7.10 51.09
C ASN A 256 12.29 8.43 50.51
N LEU A 257 13.41 8.38 49.80
CA LEU A 257 14.01 9.51 49.09
C LEU A 257 13.53 9.52 47.63
N SER A 258 12.87 10.60 47.20
CA SER A 258 12.60 10.86 45.80
C SER A 258 13.54 11.96 45.26
N TYR A 259 14.22 11.68 44.16
CA TYR A 259 15.16 12.61 43.52
C TYR A 259 14.86 12.71 42.02
N SER A 260 14.87 13.92 41.47
CA SER A 260 14.66 14.14 40.04
C SER A 260 16.00 14.15 39.31
N ILE A 261 16.26 13.11 38.52
CA ILE A 261 17.40 13.04 37.61
C ILE A 261 17.10 13.94 36.41
N LEU A 262 18.02 14.85 36.11
CA LEU A 262 17.85 15.81 35.02
C LEU A 262 18.15 15.16 33.66
N ALA A 263 17.66 15.79 32.60
CA ALA A 263 18.09 15.50 31.24
C ALA A 263 19.63 15.57 31.11
N PRO A 264 20.23 14.88 30.13
CA PRO A 264 21.65 15.05 29.82
C PRO A 264 21.90 16.50 29.35
N PRO A 265 23.17 16.95 29.21
CA PRO A 265 23.45 18.21 28.52
C PRO A 265 22.86 18.18 27.11
N LEU A 266 21.92 19.08 26.82
CA LEU A 266 21.25 19.20 25.51
C LEU A 266 21.61 20.53 24.85
N ALA A 267 21.66 20.54 23.53
CA ALA A 267 21.72 21.76 22.75
C ALA A 267 20.37 22.49 22.80
N GLU A 268 20.40 23.82 22.78
CA GLU A 268 19.22 24.68 22.70
C GLU A 268 19.32 25.50 21.43
N LEU A 269 18.53 25.11 20.44
CA LEU A 269 18.64 25.63 19.08
C LEU A 269 17.60 26.73 18.85
N GLN A 270 18.03 27.83 18.26
CA GLN A 270 17.14 28.92 17.86
C GLN A 270 17.34 29.15 16.36
N LEU A 271 16.44 28.59 15.56
CA LEU A 271 16.35 28.83 14.13
C LEU A 271 15.55 30.12 13.86
N SER A 272 15.99 30.92 12.89
CA SER A 272 15.33 32.16 12.48
C SER A 272 15.61 32.46 11.01
N LEU A 273 14.60 32.94 10.29
CA LEU A 273 14.66 33.26 8.86
C LEU A 273 14.41 34.76 8.67
N THR A 274 15.24 35.43 7.88
CA THR A 274 15.18 36.89 7.68
C THR A 274 15.30 37.24 6.20
N GLY A 275 14.34 38.01 5.67
CA GLY A 275 14.37 38.53 4.30
C GLY A 275 15.29 39.76 4.16
N LEU A 276 15.87 39.93 2.98
CA LEU A 276 16.87 40.98 2.69
C LEU A 276 16.38 41.96 1.61
N GLY A 277 15.31 42.71 1.88
CA GLY A 277 14.81 43.76 0.99
C GLY A 277 13.56 44.48 1.47
N GLU A 278 12.96 45.27 0.59
CA GLU A 278 11.53 45.61 0.63
C GLU A 278 10.73 44.41 0.05
N GLU A 279 9.41 44.34 0.24
CA GLU A 279 8.62 43.20 -0.25
C GLU A 279 8.71 43.09 -1.79
N PRO A 280 9.01 41.90 -2.35
CA PRO A 280 9.23 41.71 -3.79
C PRO A 280 7.92 41.62 -4.59
N ASP A 281 7.95 42.05 -5.85
CA ASP A 281 6.90 41.75 -6.82
C ASP A 281 6.95 40.25 -7.22
N LEU A 282 5.84 39.73 -7.76
CA LEU A 282 5.77 38.36 -8.26
C LEU A 282 6.85 38.09 -9.32
N GLY A 283 7.67 37.05 -9.11
CA GLY A 283 8.75 36.67 -10.00
C GLY A 283 10.12 37.32 -9.73
N ASP A 284 10.22 38.25 -8.77
CA ASP A 284 11.52 38.80 -8.36
C ASP A 284 12.37 37.77 -7.60
N ASN A 285 13.68 37.74 -7.83
CA ASN A 285 14.60 36.88 -7.06
C ASN A 285 14.94 37.52 -5.71
N PHE A 286 14.32 37.03 -4.64
CA PHE A 286 14.46 37.56 -3.29
C PHE A 286 15.44 36.75 -2.43
N GLN A 287 16.17 37.43 -1.56
CA GLN A 287 17.25 36.84 -0.75
C GLN A 287 16.90 36.75 0.73
N PHE A 288 17.36 35.68 1.36
CA PHE A 288 17.13 35.35 2.76
C PHE A 288 18.43 34.99 3.46
N THR A 289 18.56 35.38 4.73
CA THR A 289 19.52 34.78 5.66
C THR A 289 18.77 33.93 6.66
N LEU A 290 19.06 32.62 6.63
CA LEU A 290 18.72 31.68 7.69
C LEU A 290 19.84 31.73 8.74
N LEU A 291 19.47 31.85 10.02
CA LEU A 291 20.39 31.89 11.16
C LEU A 291 19.98 30.83 12.19
N LEU A 292 20.92 29.93 12.48
CA LEU A 292 20.85 28.98 13.60
C LEU A 292 21.80 29.45 14.71
N VAL A 293 21.32 29.43 15.96
CA VAL A 293 22.13 29.70 17.15
C VAL A 293 22.00 28.54 18.12
N ASN A 294 23.10 28.06 18.70
CA ASN A 294 23.08 27.10 19.81
C ASN A 294 23.43 27.81 21.12
N GLN A 295 22.45 27.90 22.04
CA GLN A 295 22.60 28.53 23.35
C GLN A 295 22.64 27.51 24.51
N GLY A 296 22.58 26.21 24.20
CA GLY A 296 22.46 25.14 25.19
C GLY A 296 23.78 24.67 25.80
N GLU A 297 23.73 23.51 26.43
CA GLU A 297 24.84 22.94 27.22
C GLU A 297 25.63 21.84 26.48
N ALA A 298 25.25 21.50 25.25
CA ALA A 298 25.94 20.55 24.38
C ALA A 298 26.10 21.07 22.95
N ASP A 299 27.13 20.58 22.25
CA ASP A 299 27.28 20.75 20.80
C ASP A 299 26.17 19.95 20.09
N TRP A 300 25.68 20.43 18.95
CA TRP A 300 24.68 19.73 18.14
C TRP A 300 25.21 19.33 16.77
N SER A 301 24.67 18.25 16.22
CA SER A 301 24.81 17.88 14.81
C SER A 301 23.53 17.29 14.25
N GLY A 302 23.25 17.59 12.98
CA GLY A 302 22.05 17.16 12.27
C GLY A 302 21.89 17.84 10.91
N ASN A 303 20.69 17.73 10.34
CA ASN A 303 20.34 18.18 9.00
C ASN A 303 19.30 19.32 9.07
N ILE A 304 19.48 20.32 8.22
CA ILE A 304 18.60 21.48 8.09
C ILE A 304 18.09 21.55 6.65
N GLY A 305 16.77 21.57 6.49
CA GLY A 305 16.08 21.75 5.22
C GLY A 305 15.43 23.13 5.12
N CYS A 306 15.31 23.64 3.90
CA CYS A 306 14.42 24.75 3.53
C CYS A 306 13.73 24.42 2.20
N ILE A 307 12.42 24.61 2.16
CA ILE A 307 11.57 24.41 0.99
C ILE A 307 10.93 25.76 0.62
N ALA A 308 10.80 26.03 -0.68
CA ALA A 308 10.16 27.24 -1.19
C ALA A 308 8.63 27.20 -1.01
N ALA A 309 7.98 28.32 -1.33
CA ALA A 309 6.52 28.46 -1.30
C ALA A 309 5.74 27.59 -2.31
N ASP A 310 6.42 26.80 -3.14
CA ASP A 310 5.83 25.81 -4.05
C ASP A 310 5.85 24.37 -3.53
N GLU A 311 6.28 24.17 -2.28
CA GLU A 311 6.43 22.89 -1.56
C GLU A 311 7.34 21.81 -2.21
N GLU A 312 7.85 22.05 -3.43
CA GLU A 312 8.73 21.13 -4.17
C GLU A 312 10.18 21.62 -4.29
N THR A 313 10.42 22.94 -4.37
CA THR A 313 11.76 23.50 -4.60
C THR A 313 12.54 23.55 -3.29
N VAL A 314 13.44 22.57 -3.09
CA VAL A 314 14.41 22.57 -1.98
C VAL A 314 15.44 23.70 -2.18
N LEU A 315 15.38 24.71 -1.32
CA LEU A 315 16.27 25.88 -1.31
C LEU A 315 17.58 25.62 -0.57
N LEU A 316 17.55 24.78 0.46
CA LEU A 316 18.70 24.35 1.25
C LEU A 316 18.47 22.93 1.75
N PHE A 317 19.49 22.10 1.65
CA PHE A 317 19.61 20.88 2.45
C PHE A 317 21.08 20.79 2.90
N ALA A 318 21.32 20.88 4.21
CA ALA A 318 22.67 20.96 4.76
C ALA A 318 22.82 20.15 6.04
N SER A 319 23.74 19.18 6.02
CA SER A 319 24.26 18.55 7.23
C SER A 319 25.27 19.49 7.91
N THR A 320 25.19 19.60 9.24
CA THR A 320 25.99 20.58 9.97
C THR A 320 26.23 20.22 11.43
N SER A 321 27.22 20.87 12.04
CA SER A 321 27.43 20.83 13.49
C SER A 321 27.75 22.21 14.05
N ILE A 322 27.15 22.52 15.19
CA ILE A 322 27.16 23.84 15.82
C ILE A 322 27.53 23.71 17.30
N ALA A 323 28.63 24.37 17.68
CA ALA A 323 29.17 24.27 19.03
C ALA A 323 28.38 25.15 20.03
N ILE A 324 28.50 24.82 21.32
CA ILE A 324 27.93 25.61 22.43
C ILE A 324 28.24 27.10 22.29
N SER A 325 27.22 27.96 22.44
CA SER A 325 27.32 29.42 22.35
C SER A 325 27.85 29.95 21.00
N THR A 326 27.68 29.21 19.90
CA THR A 326 28.01 29.65 18.54
C THR A 326 26.77 29.86 17.69
N ASN A 327 26.95 30.53 16.54
CA ASN A 327 25.92 30.67 15.51
C ASN A 327 26.47 30.32 14.13
N GLN A 328 25.54 30.01 13.22
CA GLN A 328 25.83 29.66 11.84
C GLN A 328 24.70 30.21 10.97
N SER A 329 25.04 30.69 9.77
CA SER A 329 24.07 31.29 8.85
C SER A 329 24.29 30.85 7.42
N TRP A 330 23.19 30.73 6.68
CA TRP A 330 23.15 30.39 5.26
C TRP A 330 22.39 31.50 4.52
N ASN A 331 22.91 31.89 3.36
CA ASN A 331 22.17 32.76 2.46
C ASN A 331 21.49 31.89 1.41
N ILE A 332 20.17 31.99 1.36
CA ILE A 332 19.29 31.33 0.39
C ILE A 332 18.61 32.39 -0.48
N SER A 333 18.16 32.00 -1.67
CA SER A 333 17.46 32.88 -2.60
C SER A 333 16.45 32.10 -3.42
N THR A 334 15.27 32.66 -3.63
CA THR A 334 14.20 32.05 -4.43
C THR A 334 13.46 33.11 -5.24
N GLU A 335 12.81 32.67 -6.30
CA GLU A 335 11.78 33.46 -6.96
C GLU A 335 10.63 33.73 -5.97
N ALA A 336 10.19 34.98 -5.87
CA ALA A 336 9.08 35.40 -5.04
C ALA A 336 7.76 34.92 -5.63
N ARG A 337 7.03 34.10 -4.87
CA ARG A 337 5.75 33.50 -5.23
C ARG A 337 4.78 33.54 -4.04
N PRO A 338 3.45 33.42 -4.26
CA PRO A 338 2.47 33.38 -3.18
C PRO A 338 2.68 32.13 -2.32
N GLY A 339 2.55 32.26 -1.00
CA GLY A 339 2.74 31.16 -0.04
C GLY A 339 3.81 31.48 1.01
N GLU A 340 4.36 30.43 1.63
CA GLU A 340 5.31 30.52 2.73
C GLU A 340 6.56 29.65 2.48
N ILE A 341 7.74 30.25 2.63
CA ILE A 341 9.01 29.50 2.67
C ILE A 341 9.15 28.90 4.05
N PHE A 342 9.41 27.60 4.13
CA PHE A 342 9.52 26.86 5.38
C PHE A 342 10.91 26.25 5.53
N CYS A 343 11.60 26.59 6.61
CA CYS A 343 12.87 25.98 7.01
C CYS A 343 12.71 25.24 8.34
N ALA A 344 13.29 24.04 8.44
CA ALA A 344 13.24 23.22 9.64
C ALA A 344 14.52 22.39 9.86
N ILE A 345 14.71 21.96 11.10
CA ILE A 345 15.64 20.89 11.44
C ILE A 345 14.92 19.55 11.25
N GLU A 346 15.39 18.76 10.29
CA GLU A 346 14.72 17.53 9.84
C GLU A 346 15.23 16.29 10.60
N GLU A 347 16.53 16.23 10.85
CA GLU A 347 17.19 15.13 11.58
C GLU A 347 18.27 15.69 12.52
N GLY A 348 18.58 14.99 13.61
CA GLY A 348 19.72 15.32 14.45
C GLY A 348 19.70 14.68 15.83
N VAL A 349 20.68 15.05 16.65
CA VAL A 349 20.71 14.69 18.08
C VAL A 349 19.57 15.40 18.83
N ARG A 350 19.05 14.79 19.91
CA ARG A 350 18.03 15.37 20.80
C ARG A 350 18.44 16.78 21.28
N VAL A 351 17.45 17.67 21.34
CA VAL A 351 17.57 19.09 21.70
C VAL A 351 16.67 19.44 22.88
N SER A 352 16.92 20.60 23.50
CA SER A 352 16.07 21.17 24.56
C SER A 352 14.66 21.45 24.05
N THR A 353 13.65 21.28 24.91
CA THR A 353 12.25 21.63 24.62
C THR A 353 11.99 23.14 24.53
N SER A 354 12.97 23.98 24.87
CA SER A 354 12.95 25.43 24.65
C SER A 354 13.48 25.86 23.28
N SER A 355 13.94 24.92 22.45
CA SER A 355 14.48 25.19 21.11
C SER A 355 13.38 25.61 20.13
N ASN A 356 13.65 26.62 19.30
CA ASN A 356 12.88 26.87 18.08
C ASN A 356 13.52 26.14 16.89
N LEU A 357 12.81 25.14 16.35
CA LEU A 357 13.35 24.20 15.35
C LEU A 357 12.88 24.47 13.92
N ASN A 358 11.90 25.38 13.74
CA ASN A 358 11.41 25.82 12.44
C ASN A 358 11.42 27.35 12.34
N ALA A 359 11.53 27.85 11.13
CA ALA A 359 11.48 29.28 10.82
C ALA A 359 10.89 29.45 9.43
N SER A 360 9.93 30.36 9.28
CA SER A 360 9.20 30.53 8.04
C SER A 360 9.05 32.00 7.65
N HIS A 361 8.70 32.24 6.39
CA HIS A 361 8.46 33.57 5.85
C HIS A 361 7.44 33.52 4.70
N SER A 362 6.30 34.19 4.90
CA SER A 362 5.28 34.39 3.88
C SER A 362 5.47 35.72 3.17
N PHE A 363 5.23 35.73 1.85
CA PHE A 363 5.20 36.96 1.06
C PHE A 363 3.79 37.56 1.04
N THR A 364 3.66 38.90 1.04
CA THR A 364 2.39 39.56 0.70
C THR A 364 2.51 40.23 -0.68
N MET A 365 1.72 39.75 -1.64
CA MET A 365 1.75 40.19 -3.04
C MET A 365 0.39 40.01 -3.70
N THR A 366 0.10 40.76 -4.77
CA THR A 366 -1.11 40.57 -5.58
C THR A 366 -0.94 39.35 -6.49
N ALA A 367 -1.81 38.36 -6.34
CA ALA A 367 -1.71 37.07 -7.02
C ALA A 367 -3.10 36.45 -7.27
N GLY A 368 -3.15 35.42 -8.11
CA GLY A 368 -4.32 34.54 -8.17
C GLY A 368 -4.44 33.66 -6.92
N ASN A 369 -5.63 33.09 -6.72
CA ASN A 369 -5.86 32.05 -5.71
C ASN A 369 -6.79 30.99 -6.29
N LEU A 370 -6.29 29.77 -6.45
CA LEU A 370 -6.94 28.69 -7.18
C LEU A 370 -7.61 27.71 -6.21
N ILE A 371 -8.93 27.60 -6.32
CA ILE A 371 -9.75 26.67 -5.53
C ILE A 371 -10.53 25.72 -6.43
N LEU A 372 -10.82 24.52 -5.91
CA LEU A 372 -11.68 23.53 -6.56
C LEU A 372 -13.10 24.08 -6.74
N THR A 373 -13.77 23.73 -7.84
CA THR A 373 -15.15 24.15 -8.10
C THR A 373 -15.99 23.00 -8.64
N GLY A 374 -17.14 22.73 -8.01
CA GLY A 374 -18.17 21.85 -8.56
C GLY A 374 -17.92 20.34 -8.47
N GLY A 375 -16.82 19.88 -7.86
CA GLY A 375 -16.46 18.45 -7.77
C GLY A 375 -15.85 18.03 -6.43
N GLN A 376 -15.28 16.82 -6.41
CA GLN A 376 -14.54 16.25 -5.25
C GLN A 376 -13.05 16.03 -5.52
N GLY A 377 -12.57 16.31 -6.73
CA GLY A 377 -11.19 16.11 -7.16
C GLY A 377 -11.06 16.29 -8.67
N VAL A 378 -10.11 15.60 -9.28
CA VAL A 378 -10.05 15.42 -10.74
C VAL A 378 -11.15 14.44 -11.20
N SER A 379 -11.64 14.59 -12.42
CA SER A 379 -12.49 13.61 -13.09
C SER A 379 -11.67 12.86 -14.13
N LEU A 380 -11.65 11.52 -14.05
CA LEU A 380 -11.05 10.67 -15.09
C LEU A 380 -12.11 10.21 -16.10
N SER A 381 -11.70 10.00 -17.35
CA SER A 381 -12.57 9.61 -18.46
C SER A 381 -11.81 8.74 -19.48
N GLY A 382 -12.56 8.07 -20.36
CA GLY A 382 -12.05 7.11 -21.34
C GLY A 382 -12.14 5.63 -20.92
N GLY A 383 -12.51 5.33 -19.67
CA GLY A 383 -12.63 3.94 -19.19
C GLY A 383 -13.85 3.18 -19.75
N PRO A 384 -13.83 1.83 -19.75
CA PRO A 384 -12.81 0.95 -19.17
C PRO A 384 -11.53 0.86 -20.02
N TRP A 385 -10.38 1.07 -19.36
CA TRP A 385 -9.09 1.20 -20.03
C TRP A 385 -8.41 -0.15 -20.27
N HIS A 386 -7.62 -0.19 -21.34
CA HIS A 386 -6.77 -1.31 -21.74
C HIS A 386 -5.34 -0.77 -21.98
N VAL A 387 -4.33 -1.64 -22.01
CA VAL A 387 -2.96 -1.22 -22.37
C VAL A 387 -2.94 -0.59 -23.78
N GLY A 388 -2.36 0.60 -23.87
CA GLY A 388 -2.36 1.44 -25.06
C GLY A 388 -3.46 2.52 -25.10
N ASP A 389 -4.31 2.60 -24.08
CA ASP A 389 -5.34 3.66 -23.98
C ASP A 389 -4.82 4.94 -23.32
N GLU A 390 -5.35 6.09 -23.74
CA GLU A 390 -5.08 7.38 -23.11
C GLU A 390 -6.19 7.76 -22.10
N VAL A 391 -5.79 7.92 -20.84
CA VAL A 391 -6.65 8.38 -19.73
C VAL A 391 -6.75 9.90 -19.80
N LEU A 392 -7.96 10.40 -20.02
CA LEU A 392 -8.24 11.84 -20.06
C LEU A 392 -8.74 12.33 -18.71
N ALA A 393 -7.95 13.18 -18.07
CA ALA A 393 -8.26 13.79 -16.78
C ALA A 393 -8.66 15.26 -16.95
N SER A 394 -9.72 15.70 -16.26
CA SER A 394 -10.08 17.12 -16.19
C SER A 394 -10.47 17.59 -14.79
N ILE A 395 -10.28 18.88 -14.51
CA ILE A 395 -10.62 19.50 -13.23
C ILE A 395 -11.12 20.93 -13.42
N LEU A 396 -12.24 21.26 -12.79
CA LEU A 396 -12.83 22.60 -12.82
C LEU A 396 -12.32 23.42 -11.63
N ILE A 397 -11.60 24.50 -11.92
CA ILE A 397 -11.01 25.40 -10.91
C ILE A 397 -11.58 26.81 -11.04
N HIS A 398 -11.45 27.60 -9.97
CA HIS A 398 -11.88 28.99 -9.91
C HIS A 398 -10.79 29.87 -9.32
N ASN A 399 -10.55 31.04 -9.93
CA ASN A 399 -9.63 32.05 -9.42
C ASN A 399 -10.38 33.08 -8.57
N ASN A 400 -10.22 33.02 -7.25
CA ASN A 400 -10.76 34.01 -6.30
C ASN A 400 -9.67 34.84 -5.60
N GLY A 401 -8.50 35.01 -6.23
CA GLY A 401 -7.44 35.89 -5.75
C GLY A 401 -7.72 37.37 -6.05
N ASP A 402 -6.65 38.15 -6.21
CA ASP A 402 -6.69 39.59 -6.54
C ASP A 402 -6.11 39.90 -7.94
N ALA A 403 -5.61 38.89 -8.67
CA ALA A 403 -5.05 39.01 -10.02
C ALA A 403 -5.52 37.88 -10.96
N ASP A 404 -5.35 38.06 -12.27
CA ASP A 404 -5.47 36.98 -13.26
C ASP A 404 -4.35 35.94 -13.04
N SER A 405 -4.61 34.68 -13.40
CA SER A 405 -3.68 33.57 -13.15
C SER A 405 -3.39 32.70 -14.37
N THR A 406 -2.40 31.82 -14.24
CA THR A 406 -2.09 30.72 -15.15
C THR A 406 -1.89 29.42 -14.39
N ALA A 407 -2.43 28.33 -14.91
CA ALA A 407 -2.32 27.01 -14.29
C ALA A 407 -2.31 25.88 -15.32
N SER A 408 -1.85 24.71 -14.89
CA SER A 408 -1.88 23.46 -15.67
C SER A 408 -2.13 22.27 -14.75
N LEU A 409 -2.87 21.28 -15.24
CA LEU A 409 -3.02 19.98 -14.60
C LEU A 409 -1.80 19.11 -14.95
N TRP A 410 -1.32 18.34 -13.98
CA TRP A 410 -0.22 17.38 -14.14
C TRP A 410 -0.68 16.02 -13.61
N LEU A 411 -0.30 14.95 -14.30
CA LEU A 411 -0.57 13.57 -13.92
C LEU A 411 0.73 12.79 -13.76
N LYS A 412 0.72 11.77 -12.91
CA LYS A 412 1.86 10.87 -12.70
C LYS A 412 1.36 9.52 -12.21
N GLU A 413 1.66 8.49 -12.98
CA GLU A 413 1.52 7.09 -12.57
C GLU A 413 2.85 6.64 -11.95
N ASP A 414 3.84 6.29 -12.79
CA ASP A 414 5.19 5.95 -12.34
C ASP A 414 6.28 6.84 -12.96
N GLY A 415 7.27 7.23 -12.14
CA GLY A 415 8.38 8.09 -12.57
C GLY A 415 8.09 9.59 -12.62
N GLY A 416 7.99 10.16 -13.82
CA GLY A 416 7.89 11.60 -14.06
C GLY A 416 6.45 12.11 -14.18
N TRP A 417 6.24 13.43 -14.07
CA TRP A 417 4.93 14.05 -14.30
C TRP A 417 4.70 14.34 -15.79
N SER A 418 3.55 13.93 -16.34
CA SER A 418 3.00 14.52 -17.56
C SER A 418 2.41 15.91 -17.25
N LYS A 419 2.32 16.78 -18.26
CA LYS A 419 1.84 18.16 -18.12
C LYS A 419 0.82 18.48 -19.20
N GLY A 420 -0.39 18.86 -18.77
CA GLY A 420 -1.44 19.40 -19.64
C GLY A 420 -1.18 20.83 -20.13
N GLU A 421 -2.16 21.40 -20.84
CA GLU A 421 -2.06 22.77 -21.35
C GLU A 421 -2.00 23.82 -20.21
N VAL A 422 -1.28 24.92 -20.44
CA VAL A 422 -1.24 26.05 -19.51
C VAL A 422 -2.37 27.02 -19.88
N VAL A 423 -3.43 27.02 -19.09
CA VAL A 423 -4.62 27.87 -19.27
C VAL A 423 -4.48 29.12 -18.41
N SER A 424 -4.86 30.28 -18.93
CA SER A 424 -4.99 31.50 -18.15
C SER A 424 -6.42 31.66 -17.62
N ILE A 425 -6.57 31.86 -16.30
CA ILE A 425 -7.86 31.97 -15.62
C ILE A 425 -8.03 33.42 -15.11
N PRO A 426 -8.89 34.24 -15.75
CA PRO A 426 -9.11 35.61 -15.31
C PRO A 426 -9.71 35.69 -13.91
N LEU A 427 -9.45 36.79 -13.22
CA LEU A 427 -9.98 37.09 -11.88
C LEU A 427 -11.49 36.87 -11.80
N GLY A 428 -11.93 36.09 -10.82
CA GLY A 428 -13.34 35.75 -10.57
C GLY A 428 -13.96 34.79 -11.58
N SER A 429 -13.15 34.15 -12.45
CA SER A 429 -13.62 33.17 -13.45
C SER A 429 -13.35 31.74 -13.01
N SER A 430 -14.17 30.81 -13.54
CA SER A 430 -13.93 29.37 -13.46
C SER A 430 -13.58 28.81 -14.84
N LEU A 431 -12.58 27.94 -14.92
CA LEU A 431 -12.17 27.25 -16.14
C LEU A 431 -11.78 25.80 -15.83
N GLU A 432 -11.86 24.95 -16.86
CA GLU A 432 -11.45 23.55 -16.81
C GLU A 432 -9.98 23.43 -17.25
N LEU A 433 -9.20 22.65 -16.51
CA LEU A 433 -7.87 22.20 -16.91
C LEU A 433 -7.95 20.74 -17.34
N THR A 434 -7.26 20.38 -18.41
CA THR A 434 -7.16 18.99 -18.89
C THR A 434 -5.70 18.52 -18.94
N SER A 435 -5.50 17.22 -18.77
CA SER A 435 -4.21 16.54 -18.96
C SER A 435 -4.47 15.08 -19.33
N SER A 436 -3.52 14.45 -20.01
CA SER A 436 -3.63 13.06 -20.45
C SER A 436 -2.46 12.19 -19.95
N HIS A 437 -2.66 10.88 -19.96
CA HIS A 437 -1.68 9.87 -19.58
C HIS A 437 -1.93 8.55 -20.34
N LEU A 438 -0.88 7.93 -20.89
CA LEU A 438 -0.97 6.70 -21.67
C LEU A 438 -0.70 5.46 -20.79
N VAL A 439 -1.64 4.51 -20.75
CA VAL A 439 -1.53 3.27 -19.98
C VAL A 439 -0.58 2.28 -20.68
N GLN A 440 0.55 1.95 -20.04
CA GLN A 440 1.61 1.12 -20.65
C GLN A 440 1.69 -0.32 -20.09
N THR A 441 0.99 -0.61 -19.01
CA THR A 441 0.99 -1.90 -18.30
C THR A 441 -0.43 -2.24 -17.86
N ASN A 442 -0.76 -3.52 -17.69
CA ASN A 442 -2.09 -3.92 -17.23
C ASN A 442 -2.17 -4.04 -15.70
N GLY A 443 -3.38 -3.98 -15.16
CA GLY A 443 -3.66 -4.08 -13.72
C GLY A 443 -4.11 -2.75 -13.11
N SER A 444 -3.96 -2.63 -11.79
CA SER A 444 -4.39 -1.45 -11.03
C SER A 444 -3.26 -0.42 -10.93
N HIS A 445 -3.57 0.86 -11.20
CA HIS A 445 -2.62 1.97 -11.22
C HIS A 445 -3.11 3.15 -10.38
N ASN A 446 -2.16 3.83 -9.73
CA ASN A 446 -2.42 4.99 -8.88
C ASN A 446 -1.95 6.27 -9.59
N ILE A 447 -2.85 6.96 -10.29
CA ILE A 447 -2.55 8.23 -10.94
C ILE A 447 -2.58 9.36 -9.90
N SER A 448 -1.38 9.75 -9.46
CA SER A 448 -1.16 10.99 -8.72
C SER A 448 -1.46 12.19 -9.62
N TRP A 449 -2.18 13.19 -9.12
CA TRP A 449 -2.56 14.37 -9.88
C TRP A 449 -2.36 15.65 -9.06
N LYS A 450 -2.04 16.76 -9.75
CA LYS A 450 -1.99 18.09 -9.13
C LYS A 450 -2.23 19.22 -10.14
N VAL A 451 -2.80 20.33 -9.67
CA VAL A 451 -2.73 21.62 -10.36
C VAL A 451 -1.45 22.34 -9.93
N SER A 452 -0.77 22.99 -10.87
CA SER A 452 0.38 23.85 -10.57
C SER A 452 0.28 25.18 -11.32
N SER A 453 0.66 26.25 -10.62
CA SER A 453 0.68 27.64 -11.07
C SER A 453 2.00 28.30 -10.63
N SER A 454 2.45 29.31 -11.38
CA SER A 454 3.61 30.16 -11.02
C SER A 454 3.20 31.54 -10.50
N ASP A 455 1.92 31.92 -10.58
CA ASP A 455 1.41 33.27 -10.30
C ASP A 455 0.28 33.31 -9.26
N SER A 456 -0.02 32.16 -8.66
CA SER A 456 -1.17 31.97 -7.78
C SER A 456 -0.83 31.08 -6.59
N LEU A 457 -1.53 31.32 -5.48
CA LEU A 457 -1.67 30.30 -4.44
C LEU A 457 -2.60 29.19 -4.97
N VAL A 458 -2.31 27.94 -4.60
CA VAL A 458 -3.07 26.75 -5.03
C VAL A 458 -3.60 26.05 -3.78
N SER A 459 -4.90 25.73 -3.71
CA SER A 459 -5.43 24.96 -2.58
C SER A 459 -4.86 23.55 -2.54
N SER A 460 -4.64 23.00 -1.34
CA SER A 460 -4.28 21.59 -1.14
C SER A 460 -5.26 20.62 -1.80
N ASP A 461 -6.55 21.02 -1.88
CA ASP A 461 -7.64 20.26 -2.52
C ASP A 461 -7.49 20.11 -4.04
N LEU A 462 -6.48 20.77 -4.64
CA LEU A 462 -6.12 20.64 -6.05
C LEU A 462 -4.92 19.68 -6.25
N SER A 463 -4.79 18.71 -5.36
CA SER A 463 -3.87 17.57 -5.48
C SER A 463 -4.49 16.29 -4.91
N GLY A 464 -4.10 15.14 -5.43
CA GLY A 464 -4.62 13.85 -4.98
C GLY A 464 -4.01 12.65 -5.70
N ILE A 465 -4.64 11.49 -5.49
CA ILE A 465 -4.34 10.24 -6.19
C ILE A 465 -5.69 9.60 -6.53
N GLU A 466 -5.91 9.30 -7.81
CA GLU A 466 -7.02 8.46 -8.26
C GLU A 466 -6.50 7.07 -8.65
N ASN A 467 -7.34 6.05 -8.49
CA ASN A 467 -7.01 4.70 -8.93
C ASN A 467 -7.76 4.37 -10.22
N ILE A 468 -7.08 3.73 -11.17
CA ILE A 468 -7.69 3.13 -12.35
C ILE A 468 -7.32 1.65 -12.44
N ASP A 469 -8.20 0.85 -13.02
CA ASP A 469 -7.90 -0.54 -13.39
C ASP A 469 -7.86 -0.64 -14.92
N SER A 470 -6.89 -1.39 -15.44
CA SER A 470 -6.64 -1.57 -16.86
C SER A 470 -6.51 -3.05 -17.26
N GLU A 471 -7.13 -3.42 -18.36
CA GLU A 471 -7.01 -4.76 -18.95
C GLU A 471 -5.83 -4.85 -19.93
N THR A 472 -5.52 -6.06 -20.41
CA THR A 472 -4.52 -6.26 -21.47
C THR A 472 -4.89 -5.53 -22.77
N GLU A 473 -3.89 -5.17 -23.58
CA GLU A 473 -4.10 -4.59 -24.92
C GLU A 473 -5.05 -5.48 -25.74
N GLN A 474 -6.12 -4.91 -26.29
CA GLN A 474 -7.07 -5.65 -27.12
C GLN A 474 -6.40 -6.14 -28.40
N GLY A 475 -6.52 -7.43 -28.71
CA GLY A 475 -6.06 -8.00 -29.96
C GLY A 475 -6.88 -7.50 -31.16
N LEU A 476 -6.18 -7.29 -32.27
CA LEU A 476 -6.76 -7.05 -33.59
C LEU A 476 -6.22 -8.09 -34.58
N ASN A 477 -7.13 -8.80 -35.22
CA ASN A 477 -6.84 -9.84 -36.21
C ASN A 477 -7.55 -9.52 -37.53
N ILE A 478 -6.84 -9.69 -38.65
CA ILE A 478 -7.31 -9.29 -39.98
C ILE A 478 -6.90 -10.38 -40.98
N GLU A 479 -7.84 -10.84 -41.81
CA GLU A 479 -7.60 -11.89 -42.79
C GLU A 479 -8.30 -11.58 -44.12
N ILE A 480 -7.60 -11.72 -45.25
CA ILE A 480 -8.22 -11.72 -46.58
C ILE A 480 -8.67 -13.16 -46.88
N GLU A 481 -9.99 -13.41 -46.79
CA GLU A 481 -10.59 -14.74 -47.02
C GLU A 481 -10.51 -15.14 -48.51
N ALA A 482 -10.73 -14.18 -49.42
CA ALA A 482 -10.70 -14.42 -50.87
C ALA A 482 -10.41 -13.15 -51.67
N ILE A 483 -9.87 -13.33 -52.88
CA ILE A 483 -9.82 -12.29 -53.92
C ILE A 483 -10.32 -12.91 -55.22
N THR A 484 -11.29 -12.26 -55.86
CA THR A 484 -11.80 -12.59 -57.19
C THR A 484 -11.29 -11.58 -58.22
N TRP A 485 -11.36 -11.95 -59.50
CA TRP A 485 -11.12 -11.05 -60.62
C TRP A 485 -12.13 -11.38 -61.71
N ASP A 486 -12.92 -10.40 -62.13
CA ASP A 486 -13.79 -10.46 -63.30
C ASP A 486 -13.36 -9.44 -64.35
N ALA A 487 -13.62 -9.76 -65.62
CA ALA A 487 -13.23 -8.92 -66.74
C ALA A 487 -14.08 -7.63 -66.88
N VAL A 488 -15.24 -7.55 -66.23
CA VAL A 488 -16.17 -6.40 -66.26
C VAL A 488 -16.32 -5.77 -64.87
N GLU A 489 -16.52 -6.58 -63.84
CA GLU A 489 -16.73 -6.14 -62.45
C GLU A 489 -15.41 -5.83 -61.71
N GLY A 490 -14.26 -6.33 -62.19
CA GLY A 490 -12.94 -5.94 -61.69
C GLY A 490 -12.43 -6.81 -60.55
N ILE A 491 -11.73 -6.19 -59.58
CA ILE A 491 -11.17 -6.88 -58.41
C ILE A 491 -12.11 -6.71 -57.24
N GLU A 492 -12.52 -7.82 -56.65
CA GLU A 492 -13.26 -7.85 -55.39
C GLU A 492 -12.49 -8.66 -54.35
N ALA A 493 -12.44 -8.13 -53.12
CA ALA A 493 -11.79 -8.76 -51.98
C ALA A 493 -12.82 -9.05 -50.89
N THR A 494 -12.91 -10.31 -50.46
CA THR A 494 -13.63 -10.72 -49.25
C THR A 494 -12.62 -10.84 -48.11
N TRP A 495 -12.89 -10.17 -47.00
CA TRP A 495 -11.99 -10.12 -45.86
C TRP A 495 -12.76 -10.11 -44.54
N SER A 496 -12.06 -10.36 -43.44
CA SER A 496 -12.61 -10.31 -42.10
C SER A 496 -11.70 -9.53 -41.18
N ILE A 497 -12.30 -8.87 -40.20
CA ILE A 497 -11.63 -8.20 -39.10
C ILE A 497 -12.28 -8.65 -37.78
N GLU A 498 -11.44 -8.95 -36.80
CA GLU A 498 -11.82 -9.55 -35.52
C GLU A 498 -11.09 -8.82 -34.40
N MET A 499 -11.82 -8.46 -33.36
CA MET A 499 -11.31 -7.72 -32.21
C MET A 499 -11.71 -8.44 -30.92
N ASP A 500 -10.81 -8.47 -29.96
CA ASP A 500 -11.07 -9.06 -28.64
C ASP A 500 -12.16 -8.29 -27.86
N ASP A 501 -12.71 -8.93 -26.83
CA ASP A 501 -13.70 -8.34 -25.93
C ASP A 501 -13.21 -7.02 -25.30
N GLY A 502 -14.14 -6.08 -25.09
CA GLY A 502 -13.83 -4.75 -24.55
C GLY A 502 -14.68 -3.63 -25.21
N PRO A 503 -14.28 -2.35 -25.09
CA PRO A 503 -14.97 -1.22 -25.69
C PRO A 503 -14.90 -1.25 -27.23
N SER A 504 -15.79 -0.47 -27.87
CA SER A 504 -15.75 -0.27 -29.32
C SER A 504 -14.58 0.63 -29.70
N ARG A 505 -13.92 0.34 -30.81
CA ARG A 505 -12.66 0.99 -31.22
C ARG A 505 -12.75 1.58 -32.62
N LEU A 506 -12.10 2.73 -32.80
CA LEU A 506 -12.02 3.41 -34.08
C LEU A 506 -10.75 2.98 -34.84
N LEU A 507 -10.90 2.73 -36.14
CA LEU A 507 -9.86 2.26 -37.05
C LEU A 507 -9.94 3.03 -38.35
N ASP A 508 -8.81 3.44 -38.91
CA ASP A 508 -8.71 3.86 -40.31
C ASP A 508 -8.21 2.68 -41.15
N ILE A 509 -8.90 2.37 -42.24
CA ILE A 509 -8.66 1.18 -43.08
C ILE A 509 -8.42 1.64 -44.51
N SER A 510 -7.22 1.35 -45.04
CA SER A 510 -6.88 1.55 -46.45
C SER A 510 -6.73 0.21 -47.18
N ILE A 511 -7.37 0.11 -48.35
CA ILE A 511 -7.36 -1.10 -49.19
C ILE A 511 -6.93 -0.70 -50.60
N GLY A 512 -6.02 -1.47 -51.19
CA GLY A 512 -5.47 -1.14 -52.50
C GLY A 512 -4.60 -2.24 -53.10
N LEU A 513 -3.82 -1.87 -54.11
CA LEU A 513 -2.95 -2.76 -54.88
C LEU A 513 -1.48 -2.40 -54.67
N LEU A 514 -0.64 -3.41 -54.44
CA LEU A 514 0.82 -3.29 -54.50
C LEU A 514 1.29 -3.63 -55.91
N VAL A 515 1.47 -2.61 -56.75
CA VAL A 515 1.95 -2.74 -58.13
C VAL A 515 3.45 -2.48 -58.15
N GLN A 516 4.24 -3.53 -58.42
CA GLN A 516 5.72 -3.48 -58.40
C GLN A 516 6.32 -2.97 -57.06
N GLY A 517 5.57 -3.07 -55.96
CA GLY A 517 5.98 -2.58 -54.63
C GLY A 517 5.59 -1.14 -54.32
N GLN A 518 4.91 -0.43 -55.23
CA GLN A 518 4.23 0.84 -54.91
C GLN A 518 2.77 0.57 -54.52
N ARG A 519 2.27 1.27 -53.49
CA ARG A 519 0.83 1.25 -53.13
C ARG A 519 0.04 2.10 -54.12
N ASP A 520 -1.04 1.53 -54.63
CA ASP A 520 -2.10 2.13 -55.42
C ASP A 520 -3.40 1.97 -54.62
N GLU A 521 -3.71 2.99 -53.81
CA GLU A 521 -4.83 3.01 -52.86
C GLU A 521 -6.18 3.15 -53.59
N ARG A 522 -7.17 2.33 -53.21
CA ARG A 522 -8.46 2.23 -53.91
C ARG A 522 -9.67 2.57 -53.03
N LEU A 523 -9.63 2.18 -51.76
CA LEU A 523 -10.64 2.47 -50.76
C LEU A 523 -9.96 2.93 -49.48
N VAL A 524 -10.48 3.99 -48.87
CA VAL A 524 -10.14 4.40 -47.50
C VAL A 524 -11.46 4.58 -46.75
N MET A 525 -11.56 4.00 -45.56
CA MET A 525 -12.75 4.08 -44.72
C MET A 525 -12.37 4.08 -43.23
N GLN A 526 -13.07 4.89 -42.46
CA GLN A 526 -13.01 4.87 -41.00
C GLN A 526 -14.10 3.93 -40.47
N LEU A 527 -13.77 3.03 -39.54
CA LEU A 527 -14.66 2.00 -39.02
C LEU A 527 -14.65 1.99 -37.49
N GLU A 528 -15.84 2.10 -36.89
CA GLU A 528 -16.05 1.78 -35.48
C GLU A 528 -16.32 0.27 -35.36
N LEU A 529 -15.36 -0.46 -34.81
CA LEU A 529 -15.38 -1.91 -34.62
C LEU A 529 -15.85 -2.25 -33.19
N GLN A 530 -16.66 -3.31 -33.09
CA GLN A 530 -17.10 -3.92 -31.84
C GLN A 530 -16.43 -5.29 -31.71
N ALA A 531 -16.35 -5.81 -30.48
CA ALA A 531 -15.78 -7.12 -30.20
C ALA A 531 -16.40 -8.24 -31.06
N GLY A 532 -15.59 -9.26 -31.36
CA GLY A 532 -15.91 -10.34 -32.29
C GLY A 532 -15.54 -10.06 -33.74
N ARG A 533 -15.95 -10.97 -34.64
CA ARG A 533 -15.55 -10.99 -36.06
C ARG A 533 -16.62 -10.38 -36.97
N ARG A 534 -16.22 -9.42 -37.81
CA ARG A 534 -17.02 -8.87 -38.92
C ARG A 534 -16.41 -9.28 -40.25
N ASN A 535 -17.23 -9.80 -41.16
CA ASN A 535 -16.84 -10.09 -42.54
C ASN A 535 -17.28 -8.94 -43.46
N LEU A 536 -16.41 -8.55 -44.38
CA LEU A 536 -16.53 -7.38 -45.25
C LEU A 536 -16.13 -7.72 -46.68
N GLN A 537 -16.64 -6.93 -47.64
CA GLN A 537 -16.50 -7.15 -49.07
C GLN A 537 -16.19 -5.80 -49.72
N SER A 538 -15.17 -5.75 -50.57
CA SER A 538 -14.65 -4.49 -51.11
C SER A 538 -14.30 -4.62 -52.59
N ASP A 539 -15.01 -3.86 -53.42
CA ASP A 539 -14.67 -3.61 -54.83
C ASP A 539 -13.50 -2.63 -54.90
N LEU A 540 -12.42 -3.03 -55.59
CA LEU A 540 -11.20 -2.25 -55.83
C LEU A 540 -11.12 -1.76 -57.28
N GLY A 541 -12.13 -2.06 -58.08
CA GLY A 541 -12.32 -1.66 -59.46
C GLY A 541 -11.46 -2.44 -60.46
N LEU A 542 -11.48 -1.96 -61.71
CA LEU A 542 -10.72 -2.56 -62.81
C LEU A 542 -9.21 -2.38 -62.64
N PHE A 543 -8.47 -3.46 -62.85
CA PHE A 543 -7.02 -3.49 -63.03
C PHE A 543 -6.64 -4.71 -63.87
N ASP A 544 -5.66 -4.53 -64.76
CA ASP A 544 -5.11 -5.61 -65.58
C ASP A 544 -3.57 -5.63 -65.49
N GLY A 545 -3.02 -6.81 -65.26
CA GLY A 545 -1.65 -7.02 -64.76
C GLY A 545 -1.62 -7.88 -63.49
N SER A 546 -0.45 -7.96 -62.85
CA SER A 546 -0.23 -8.66 -61.58
C SER A 546 0.08 -7.68 -60.44
N ALA A 547 -0.54 -7.93 -59.29
CA ALA A 547 -0.39 -7.15 -58.06
C ALA A 547 -0.63 -8.06 -56.84
N LEU A 548 -0.32 -7.55 -55.65
CA LEU A 548 -0.93 -8.04 -54.40
C LEU A 548 -2.06 -7.08 -54.03
N VAL A 549 -3.20 -7.57 -53.55
CA VAL A 549 -4.11 -6.73 -52.78
C VAL A 549 -3.50 -6.55 -51.38
N TYR A 550 -3.58 -5.34 -50.83
CA TYR A 550 -3.27 -5.09 -49.42
C TYR A 550 -4.49 -4.53 -48.70
N ILE A 551 -4.56 -4.85 -47.41
CA ILE A 551 -5.36 -4.14 -46.42
C ILE A 551 -4.35 -3.64 -45.39
N ASP A 552 -4.41 -2.36 -45.06
CA ASP A 552 -3.63 -1.74 -43.99
C ASP A 552 -4.60 -1.05 -43.04
N VAL A 553 -4.43 -1.29 -41.75
CA VAL A 553 -5.35 -0.83 -40.69
C VAL A 553 -4.57 -0.07 -39.64
N ASP A 554 -4.86 1.22 -39.53
CA ASP A 554 -4.30 2.12 -38.53
C ASP A 554 -5.25 2.23 -37.32
N ARG A 555 -4.69 2.16 -36.11
CA ARG A 555 -5.44 2.31 -34.84
C ARG A 555 -5.48 3.77 -34.41
N ILE A 556 -6.64 4.24 -33.94
CA ILE A 556 -6.89 5.64 -33.60
C ILE A 556 -7.10 5.77 -32.09
N ASP A 557 -6.11 6.32 -31.40
CA ASP A 557 -6.13 6.59 -29.95
C ASP A 557 -6.25 5.33 -29.06
N TRP A 558 -5.78 4.17 -29.54
CA TRP A 558 -5.66 2.92 -28.76
C TRP A 558 -4.55 1.97 -29.25
N GLY A 559 -4.02 1.17 -28.33
CA GLY A 559 -3.00 0.15 -28.59
C GLY A 559 -1.56 0.68 -28.64
N LEU A 560 -0.58 -0.25 -28.66
CA LEU A 560 0.85 0.08 -28.67
C LEU A 560 1.48 0.02 -30.07
N GLU A 561 0.82 -0.65 -31.03
CA GLU A 561 1.23 -0.69 -32.44
C GLU A 561 0.22 0.03 -33.34
N ASN A 562 0.65 1.10 -34.01
CA ASN A 562 -0.24 1.98 -34.76
C ASN A 562 -0.85 1.37 -36.03
N SER A 563 -0.20 0.40 -36.69
CA SER A 563 -0.56 -0.02 -38.07
C SER A 563 -0.37 -1.52 -38.33
N GLN A 564 -1.31 -2.18 -39.02
CA GLN A 564 -1.26 -3.61 -39.35
C GLN A 564 -1.53 -3.87 -40.85
N VAL A 565 -0.48 -4.25 -41.59
CA VAL A 565 -0.54 -4.56 -43.04
C VAL A 565 -0.69 -6.06 -43.28
N ILE A 566 -1.70 -6.47 -44.08
CA ILE A 566 -1.80 -7.81 -44.66
C ILE A 566 -1.85 -7.74 -46.19
N THR A 567 -1.39 -8.80 -46.88
CA THR A 567 -1.36 -8.86 -48.35
C THR A 567 -1.68 -10.26 -48.89
N LEU A 568 -2.44 -10.34 -49.98
CA LEU A 568 -2.69 -11.59 -50.71
C LEU A 568 -2.59 -11.34 -52.23
N ALA A 569 -2.13 -12.35 -52.99
CA ALA A 569 -1.85 -12.21 -54.41
C ALA A 569 -3.14 -12.19 -55.26
N LEU A 570 -3.24 -11.23 -56.19
CA LEU A 570 -4.33 -11.19 -57.16
C LEU A 570 -4.27 -12.42 -58.08
N PRO A 571 -5.40 -13.10 -58.40
CA PRO A 571 -5.41 -14.20 -59.35
C PRO A 571 -4.80 -13.79 -60.71
N SER A 572 -3.92 -14.63 -61.24
CA SER A 572 -3.14 -14.37 -62.46
C SER A 572 -3.78 -14.89 -63.75
N GLN A 573 -4.88 -15.64 -63.66
CA GLN A 573 -5.61 -16.12 -64.83
C GLN A 573 -6.39 -14.97 -65.47
N ARG A 574 -6.36 -14.88 -66.80
CA ARG A 574 -7.11 -13.92 -67.63
C ARG A 574 -7.86 -14.70 -68.72
N PRO A 575 -8.81 -14.10 -69.46
CA PRO A 575 -9.44 -14.76 -70.59
C PRO A 575 -8.40 -15.06 -71.69
N GLU A 576 -8.36 -16.29 -72.19
CA GLU A 576 -7.46 -16.72 -73.27
C GLU A 576 -8.32 -17.22 -74.44
N LEU A 577 -8.66 -16.30 -75.34
CA LEU A 577 -9.64 -16.50 -76.40
C LEU A 577 -9.00 -16.91 -77.75
N GLU A 578 -9.51 -17.99 -78.34
CA GLU A 578 -9.18 -18.43 -79.71
C GLU A 578 -10.46 -18.46 -80.57
N LEU A 579 -10.35 -18.05 -81.84
CA LEU A 579 -11.46 -18.01 -82.79
C LEU A 579 -11.19 -18.92 -84.00
N THR A 580 -12.13 -19.83 -84.27
CA THR A 580 -12.09 -20.76 -85.40
C THR A 580 -13.32 -20.61 -86.28
N ILE A 581 -13.14 -20.50 -87.59
CA ILE A 581 -14.23 -20.59 -88.58
C ILE A 581 -14.34 -22.03 -89.08
N ASN A 582 -15.56 -22.58 -89.12
CA ASN A 582 -15.81 -23.93 -89.62
C ASN A 582 -15.59 -23.96 -91.15
N PRO A 583 -14.71 -24.80 -91.70
CA PRO A 583 -14.40 -24.82 -93.13
C PRO A 583 -15.50 -25.45 -94.02
N LEU A 584 -16.67 -25.75 -93.45
CA LEU A 584 -17.85 -26.26 -94.13
C LEU A 584 -19.04 -25.33 -93.93
N SER A 585 -19.60 -24.84 -95.03
CA SER A 585 -20.88 -24.12 -95.06
C SER A 585 -22.07 -25.08 -95.09
N THR A 586 -23.26 -24.59 -94.74
CA THR A 586 -24.54 -25.27 -94.99
C THR A 586 -25.43 -24.38 -95.87
N PRO A 587 -25.68 -24.74 -97.15
CA PRO A 587 -25.24 -25.95 -97.86
C PRO A 587 -23.73 -25.98 -98.16
N LYS A 588 -23.19 -27.20 -98.33
CA LYS A 588 -21.74 -27.47 -98.53
C LYS A 588 -21.16 -26.90 -99.84
N ARG A 589 -22.02 -26.55 -100.78
CA ARG A 589 -21.72 -25.69 -101.92
C ARG A 589 -22.90 -24.73 -102.08
N PRO A 590 -22.71 -23.44 -101.84
CA PRO A 590 -23.73 -22.44 -102.13
C PRO A 590 -23.97 -22.22 -103.62
N GLU A 591 -25.22 -21.96 -103.97
CA GLU A 591 -25.59 -21.35 -105.25
C GLU A 591 -25.55 -19.82 -105.11
N ASN A 592 -25.14 -19.10 -106.16
CA ASN A 592 -25.05 -17.64 -106.19
C ASN A 592 -26.42 -16.99 -105.91
N GLY A 593 -26.51 -16.14 -104.89
CA GLY A 593 -27.76 -15.55 -104.40
C GLY A 593 -28.62 -16.46 -103.51
N GLY A 594 -28.11 -17.62 -103.10
CA GLY A 594 -28.77 -18.51 -102.13
C GLY A 594 -28.44 -18.15 -100.67
N GLU A 595 -29.29 -18.62 -99.75
CA GLU A 595 -29.13 -18.50 -98.30
C GLU A 595 -28.12 -19.55 -97.77
N VAL A 596 -27.19 -19.14 -96.88
CA VAL A 596 -26.10 -20.00 -96.39
C VAL A 596 -25.77 -19.71 -94.92
N SER A 597 -25.71 -20.75 -94.08
CA SER A 597 -25.11 -20.64 -92.75
C SER A 597 -23.61 -20.96 -92.77
N ILE A 598 -22.86 -20.18 -91.99
CA ILE A 598 -21.45 -20.40 -91.64
C ILE A 598 -21.36 -20.49 -90.11
N PHE A 599 -20.62 -21.47 -89.61
CA PHE A 599 -20.42 -21.65 -88.16
C PHE A 599 -19.05 -21.11 -87.74
N CYS A 600 -19.01 -20.36 -86.64
CA CYS A 600 -17.79 -19.91 -85.99
C CYS A 600 -17.78 -20.33 -84.52
N THR A 601 -16.66 -20.89 -84.07
CA THR A 601 -16.49 -21.33 -82.68
C THR A 601 -15.42 -20.50 -82.02
N ILE A 602 -15.82 -19.79 -80.96
CA ILE A 602 -14.92 -19.14 -80.02
C ILE A 602 -14.73 -20.03 -78.79
N SER A 603 -13.49 -20.18 -78.35
CA SER A 603 -13.11 -20.93 -77.15
C SER A 603 -12.29 -20.07 -76.21
N ASN A 604 -12.48 -20.26 -74.90
CA ASN A 604 -11.75 -19.62 -73.83
C ASN A 604 -11.04 -20.70 -73.00
N ALA A 605 -9.73 -20.56 -72.80
CA ALA A 605 -8.92 -21.45 -71.96
C ALA A 605 -8.69 -20.90 -70.53
N GLY A 606 -9.16 -19.69 -70.24
CA GLY A 606 -8.94 -18.97 -68.99
C GLY A 606 -10.22 -18.59 -68.24
N VAL A 607 -10.23 -17.40 -67.64
CA VAL A 607 -11.38 -16.86 -66.87
C VAL A 607 -12.44 -16.29 -67.83
N GLN A 608 -13.71 -16.24 -67.42
CA GLN A 608 -14.84 -15.70 -68.18
C GLN A 608 -14.50 -14.36 -68.87
N SER A 609 -14.81 -14.26 -70.17
CA SER A 609 -14.51 -13.06 -70.97
C SER A 609 -15.48 -11.91 -70.74
N LYS A 610 -15.11 -10.73 -71.25
CA LYS A 610 -16.07 -9.65 -71.55
C LYS A 610 -17.10 -10.12 -72.58
N GLU A 611 -18.21 -9.40 -72.67
CA GLU A 611 -19.15 -9.53 -73.79
C GLU A 611 -18.53 -9.00 -75.09
N GLY A 612 -18.97 -9.55 -76.22
CA GLY A 612 -18.49 -9.14 -77.53
C GLY A 612 -19.40 -9.51 -78.68
N MET A 613 -19.05 -9.00 -79.86
CA MET A 613 -19.78 -9.17 -81.11
C MET A 613 -19.01 -10.09 -82.07
N MET A 614 -19.72 -11.04 -82.68
CA MET A 614 -19.23 -11.88 -83.77
C MET A 614 -19.77 -11.34 -85.09
N LEU A 615 -18.89 -11.11 -86.07
CA LEU A 615 -19.26 -10.59 -87.40
C LEU A 615 -18.72 -11.51 -88.49
N LEU A 616 -19.53 -11.78 -89.53
CA LEU A 616 -19.11 -12.50 -90.74
C LEU A 616 -18.83 -11.50 -91.86
N ILE A 617 -17.62 -11.53 -92.45
CA ILE A 617 -17.11 -10.46 -93.31
C ILE A 617 -16.54 -11.01 -94.63
N GLY A 618 -16.92 -10.41 -95.76
CA GLY A 618 -16.37 -10.68 -97.09
C GLY A 618 -15.03 -9.99 -97.35
N SER A 619 -14.31 -10.41 -98.40
CA SER A 619 -12.99 -9.84 -98.78
C SER A 619 -13.02 -8.40 -99.29
N ASP A 620 -14.20 -7.88 -99.63
CA ASP A 620 -14.44 -6.47 -99.96
C ASP A 620 -14.77 -5.60 -98.73
N GLY A 621 -14.89 -6.22 -97.54
CA GLY A 621 -15.25 -5.57 -96.28
C GLY A 621 -16.77 -5.50 -96.02
N THR A 622 -17.60 -6.15 -96.84
CA THR A 622 -19.03 -6.31 -96.54
C THR A 622 -19.21 -7.15 -95.26
N VAL A 623 -20.10 -6.71 -94.37
CA VAL A 623 -20.58 -7.53 -93.24
C VAL A 623 -21.86 -8.22 -93.69
N PHE A 624 -21.93 -9.53 -93.55
CA PHE A 624 -23.11 -10.33 -93.87
C PHE A 624 -24.04 -10.51 -92.68
N ASP A 625 -23.48 -10.74 -91.49
CA ASP A 625 -24.23 -10.99 -90.26
C ASP A 625 -23.43 -10.52 -89.03
N GLU A 626 -24.14 -10.20 -87.95
CA GLU A 626 -23.59 -9.73 -86.67
C GLU A 626 -24.42 -10.24 -85.47
N VAL A 627 -23.79 -11.02 -84.58
CA VAL A 627 -24.42 -11.66 -83.42
C VAL A 627 -23.69 -11.28 -82.13
N ASN A 628 -24.42 -10.82 -81.11
CA ASN A 628 -23.89 -10.71 -79.75
C ASN A 628 -23.82 -12.12 -79.12
N VAL A 629 -22.62 -12.54 -78.73
CA VAL A 629 -22.38 -13.88 -78.16
C VAL A 629 -22.36 -13.84 -76.63
N GLY A 630 -22.34 -12.66 -76.02
CA GLY A 630 -22.22 -12.46 -74.57
C GLY A 630 -20.83 -12.83 -74.05
N ARG A 631 -20.73 -13.03 -72.73
CA ARG A 631 -19.50 -13.53 -72.08
C ARG A 631 -19.22 -14.99 -72.49
N VAL A 632 -17.95 -15.37 -72.63
CA VAL A 632 -17.52 -16.72 -73.02
C VAL A 632 -16.71 -17.35 -71.88
N GLU A 633 -17.19 -18.48 -71.35
CA GLU A 633 -16.54 -19.22 -70.26
C GLU A 633 -15.61 -20.33 -70.73
N THR A 634 -16.02 -21.11 -71.75
CA THR A 634 -15.30 -22.32 -72.19
C THR A 634 -15.30 -22.46 -73.71
N SER A 635 -16.46 -22.63 -74.34
CA SER A 635 -16.61 -22.44 -75.78
C SER A 635 -18.06 -22.20 -76.20
N LYS A 636 -18.23 -21.53 -77.34
CA LYS A 636 -19.53 -21.26 -77.94
C LYS A 636 -19.41 -21.26 -79.47
N GLU A 637 -20.17 -22.15 -80.11
CA GLU A 637 -20.38 -22.16 -81.56
C GLU A 637 -21.54 -21.21 -81.90
N VAL A 638 -21.39 -20.46 -82.99
CA VAL A 638 -22.27 -19.38 -83.42
C VAL A 638 -22.59 -19.60 -84.89
N GLU A 639 -23.88 -19.69 -85.22
CA GLU A 639 -24.36 -19.71 -86.60
C GLU A 639 -24.48 -18.26 -87.10
N LEU A 640 -23.98 -17.99 -88.31
CA LEU A 640 -24.03 -16.70 -88.98
C LEU A 640 -24.57 -16.90 -90.40
N THR A 641 -25.60 -16.15 -90.79
CA THR A 641 -26.37 -16.37 -92.02
C THR A 641 -26.09 -15.34 -93.11
N ILE A 642 -25.86 -15.80 -94.33
CA ILE A 642 -25.72 -14.98 -95.54
C ILE A 642 -27.03 -15.09 -96.34
N ASP A 643 -27.84 -14.03 -96.37
CA ASP A 643 -29.11 -13.97 -97.12
C ASP A 643 -28.97 -14.22 -98.63
N SER A 644 -27.81 -13.87 -99.21
CA SER A 644 -27.55 -13.89 -100.65
C SER A 644 -26.07 -14.10 -100.92
N TRP A 645 -25.67 -15.35 -101.14
CA TRP A 645 -24.28 -15.73 -101.40
C TRP A 645 -23.64 -14.95 -102.57
N PRO A 646 -22.41 -14.41 -102.42
CA PRO A 646 -21.78 -13.57 -103.42
C PRO A 646 -21.29 -14.33 -104.67
N ALA A 647 -21.14 -13.60 -105.78
CA ALA A 647 -20.75 -14.17 -107.07
C ALA A 647 -19.24 -14.37 -107.22
N GLY A 648 -18.78 -15.63 -107.12
CA GLY A 648 -17.42 -16.07 -107.42
C GLY A 648 -17.24 -17.57 -107.21
N ASP A 649 -16.25 -18.20 -107.84
CA ASP A 649 -15.95 -19.63 -107.65
C ASP A 649 -15.38 -19.90 -106.24
N ASP A 650 -14.46 -19.04 -105.81
CA ASP A 650 -13.83 -19.00 -104.48
C ASP A 650 -14.36 -17.78 -103.69
N VAL A 651 -14.99 -18.00 -102.54
CA VAL A 651 -15.49 -16.95 -101.64
C VAL A 651 -14.72 -16.98 -100.31
N PRO A 652 -13.71 -16.11 -100.14
CA PRO A 652 -13.03 -15.93 -98.86
C PRO A 652 -13.91 -15.16 -97.86
N LEU A 653 -14.23 -15.81 -96.74
CA LEU A 653 -14.96 -15.23 -95.62
C LEU A 653 -14.04 -15.15 -94.39
N THR A 654 -14.20 -14.09 -93.60
CA THR A 654 -13.53 -13.89 -92.33
C THR A 654 -14.56 -13.74 -91.23
N CYS A 655 -14.53 -14.64 -90.25
CA CYS A 655 -15.23 -14.46 -89.00
C CYS A 655 -14.38 -13.57 -88.08
N ARG A 656 -14.99 -12.57 -87.45
CA ARG A 656 -14.31 -11.61 -86.57
C ARG A 656 -15.05 -11.50 -85.24
N TRP A 657 -14.34 -11.80 -84.16
CA TRP A 657 -14.78 -11.50 -82.80
C TRP A 657 -14.25 -10.14 -82.36
N ASN A 658 -15.02 -9.41 -81.56
CA ASN A 658 -14.61 -8.15 -80.93
C ASN A 658 -15.24 -7.97 -79.54
N ASP A 659 -14.42 -8.02 -78.50
CA ASP A 659 -14.75 -7.67 -77.10
C ASP A 659 -14.00 -6.41 -76.60
N GLY A 660 -13.39 -5.68 -77.56
CA GLY A 660 -12.34 -4.70 -77.32
C GLY A 660 -11.01 -5.15 -77.94
N ASN A 661 -10.72 -6.46 -77.88
CA ASN A 661 -9.69 -7.11 -78.69
C ASN A 661 -10.31 -7.74 -79.93
N ILE A 662 -9.62 -7.64 -81.07
CA ILE A 662 -10.09 -8.19 -82.35
C ILE A 662 -9.40 -9.52 -82.62
N LEU A 663 -10.19 -10.60 -82.70
CA LEU A 663 -9.74 -11.90 -83.21
C LEU A 663 -10.36 -12.15 -84.59
N THR A 664 -9.62 -12.77 -85.49
CA THR A 664 -10.06 -13.07 -86.87
C THR A 664 -9.69 -14.47 -87.30
N SER A 665 -10.64 -15.18 -87.90
CA SER A 665 -10.44 -16.52 -88.48
C SER A 665 -11.02 -16.55 -89.88
N SER A 666 -10.21 -16.90 -90.88
CA SER A 666 -10.58 -16.79 -92.31
C SER A 666 -10.51 -18.14 -93.01
N ASN A 667 -11.49 -18.42 -93.88
CA ASN A 667 -11.50 -19.59 -94.76
C ASN A 667 -12.10 -19.25 -96.14
N THR A 668 -11.65 -19.96 -97.17
CA THR A 668 -12.24 -19.86 -98.52
C THR A 668 -13.23 -20.99 -98.74
N PHE A 669 -14.45 -20.62 -99.14
CA PHE A 669 -15.54 -21.53 -99.44
C PHE A 669 -15.76 -21.61 -100.96
N LEU A 670 -16.20 -22.77 -101.43
CA LEU A 670 -16.40 -23.05 -102.86
C LEU A 670 -17.89 -23.01 -103.22
N SER A 671 -18.25 -22.13 -104.14
CA SER A 671 -19.59 -22.09 -104.76
C SER A 671 -19.82 -23.33 -105.63
N ASP A 672 -21.09 -23.66 -105.95
CA ASP A 672 -21.37 -24.67 -106.97
C ASP A 672 -21.27 -24.10 -108.40
N MET A 673 -20.79 -24.91 -109.34
CA MET A 673 -20.53 -24.49 -110.71
C MET A 673 -21.63 -24.97 -111.66
N ASP A 674 -22.30 -24.03 -112.33
CA ASP A 674 -23.40 -24.34 -113.26
C ASP A 674 -22.90 -25.11 -114.52
N ALA A 675 -23.60 -26.18 -114.87
CA ALA A 675 -23.08 -27.28 -115.69
C ALA A 675 -23.29 -27.09 -117.21
N VAL A 676 -22.62 -26.09 -117.81
CA VAL A 676 -22.71 -25.83 -119.26
C VAL A 676 -21.80 -26.76 -120.09
N SER A 677 -22.34 -27.28 -121.20
CA SER A 677 -21.82 -28.47 -121.89
C SER A 677 -20.69 -28.25 -122.91
N SER A 678 -19.55 -28.90 -122.66
CA SER A 678 -18.67 -29.62 -123.61
C SER A 678 -18.48 -29.11 -125.07
N GLN A 679 -17.21 -28.96 -125.48
CA GLN A 679 -16.78 -29.37 -126.83
C GLN A 679 -15.31 -29.85 -126.85
N GLN A 680 -15.00 -30.80 -127.74
CA GLN A 680 -13.66 -31.41 -127.89
C GLN A 680 -12.97 -30.95 -129.19
N SER A 681 -11.71 -30.54 -129.10
CA SER A 681 -10.71 -30.58 -130.19
C SER A 681 -9.32 -30.26 -129.59
N SER A 682 -8.42 -31.22 -129.33
CA SER A 682 -7.61 -32.02 -130.27
C SER A 682 -6.28 -31.33 -130.71
N THR A 683 -5.19 -31.83 -130.11
CA THR A 683 -3.82 -32.01 -130.67
C THR A 683 -2.90 -30.81 -131.01
N GLU A 684 -1.63 -31.02 -130.62
CA GLU A 684 -0.38 -30.51 -131.22
C GLU A 684 0.00 -29.01 -131.15
N LEU A 685 0.95 -28.66 -130.27
CA LEU A 685 2.38 -28.56 -130.65
C LEU A 685 3.32 -28.23 -129.44
N LEU A 686 4.54 -28.77 -129.48
CA LEU A 686 5.71 -28.36 -128.67
C LEU A 686 6.41 -27.17 -129.38
N PRO A 687 7.18 -26.26 -128.71
CA PRO A 687 8.57 -26.63 -128.33
C PRO A 687 9.35 -25.83 -127.23
N PHE A 688 10.50 -26.42 -126.89
CA PHE A 688 11.78 -25.88 -126.36
C PHE A 688 12.01 -25.57 -124.87
N MET A 689 13.14 -26.12 -124.38
CA MET A 689 13.86 -25.74 -123.16
C MET A 689 15.10 -24.89 -123.48
N ALA A 690 15.55 -24.09 -122.52
CA ALA A 690 16.97 -23.77 -122.29
C ALA A 690 17.16 -23.47 -120.78
N ILE A 691 17.54 -24.43 -119.95
CA ILE A 691 18.91 -24.97 -119.71
C ILE A 691 19.77 -24.04 -118.84
N GLY A 692 20.08 -24.52 -117.62
CA GLY A 692 21.09 -23.99 -116.69
C GLY A 692 21.60 -25.14 -115.81
N THR A 693 22.58 -25.89 -116.29
CA THR A 693 23.00 -27.20 -115.75
C THR A 693 23.96 -27.13 -114.55
N GLY A 694 23.85 -28.08 -113.62
CA GLY A 694 24.77 -28.21 -112.47
C GLY A 694 24.83 -29.61 -111.84
N LEU A 695 25.13 -30.66 -112.62
CA LEU A 695 25.36 -32.02 -112.11
C LEU A 695 26.77 -32.19 -111.52
N ALA A 696 26.89 -32.61 -110.25
CA ALA A 696 28.14 -33.11 -109.70
C ALA A 696 27.96 -34.03 -108.47
N ILE A 697 28.64 -35.19 -108.50
CA ILE A 697 29.21 -35.92 -107.35
C ILE A 697 28.23 -36.39 -106.25
N ALA A 698 27.74 -37.62 -106.41
CA ALA A 698 27.79 -38.57 -105.30
C ALA A 698 29.26 -39.00 -105.06
N LEU A 699 29.57 -39.53 -103.86
CA LEU A 699 30.90 -39.97 -103.39
C LEU A 699 31.83 -38.86 -102.85
N GLY A 700 31.38 -38.16 -101.80
CA GLY A 700 32.22 -37.33 -100.92
C GLY A 700 32.35 -37.93 -99.51
N ALA A 701 33.42 -38.67 -99.25
CA ALA A 701 33.90 -39.06 -97.91
C ALA A 701 32.93 -39.79 -96.94
N ALA A 702 32.57 -41.04 -97.26
CA ALA A 702 32.22 -42.04 -96.23
C ALA A 702 33.48 -42.50 -95.45
N LEU A 703 34.25 -41.56 -94.88
CA LEU A 703 35.58 -41.81 -94.30
C LEU A 703 35.87 -41.03 -93.00
N VAL A 704 34.85 -40.70 -92.21
CA VAL A 704 35.02 -40.39 -90.77
C VAL A 704 34.22 -41.40 -89.93
N ILE A 705 34.47 -42.69 -90.20
CA ILE A 705 34.11 -43.78 -89.30
C ILE A 705 35.39 -44.23 -88.58
N ARG A 706 35.69 -43.61 -87.43
CA ARG A 706 36.35 -44.19 -86.22
C ARG A 706 36.80 -43.10 -85.24
N LEU A 707 36.72 -43.42 -83.95
CA LEU A 707 37.04 -42.58 -82.78
C LEU A 707 36.02 -41.44 -82.57
N GLY A 708 35.27 -41.35 -81.46
CA GLY A 708 35.10 -42.27 -80.31
C GLY A 708 33.63 -42.29 -79.85
N SER A 709 33.13 -43.37 -79.24
CA SER A 709 33.11 -43.65 -77.78
C SER A 709 32.10 -42.78 -76.99
N SER A 710 31.21 -43.32 -76.16
CA SER A 710 31.00 -44.73 -75.74
C SER A 710 29.62 -44.94 -75.09
N TRP A 711 29.22 -46.20 -74.89
CA TRP A 711 28.08 -46.57 -74.03
C TRP A 711 28.30 -46.16 -72.56
N TYR A 712 27.22 -45.73 -71.89
CA TYR A 712 26.74 -46.04 -70.52
C TYR A 712 25.57 -45.05 -70.23
N GLY A 713 24.54 -45.34 -69.43
CA GLY A 713 24.14 -46.63 -68.86
C GLY A 713 23.64 -46.57 -67.41
N ASP A 714 22.47 -45.97 -67.15
CA ASP A 714 21.71 -46.08 -65.89
C ASP A 714 20.19 -46.11 -66.21
N SER A 715 19.29 -46.90 -65.63
CA SER A 715 19.09 -47.65 -64.35
C SER A 715 18.11 -47.01 -63.36
N GLU A 716 17.99 -45.68 -63.31
CA GLU A 716 17.09 -44.98 -62.36
C GLU A 716 15.59 -45.12 -62.68
N GLN A 717 15.17 -45.02 -63.94
CA GLN A 717 13.72 -44.93 -64.31
C GLN A 717 12.88 -46.21 -64.09
N ARG A 718 13.41 -47.24 -63.42
CA ARG A 718 12.68 -48.48 -63.07
C ARG A 718 12.36 -48.63 -61.57
N THR A 719 13.04 -47.92 -60.67
CA THR A 719 12.73 -47.94 -59.23
C THR A 719 11.54 -47.05 -58.90
N GLU A 720 11.51 -45.82 -59.41
CA GLU A 720 10.43 -44.84 -59.17
C GLU A 720 9.03 -45.37 -59.51
N ARG A 721 8.91 -46.03 -60.68
CA ARG A 721 7.65 -46.61 -61.17
C ARG A 721 7.13 -47.78 -60.33
N LYS A 722 7.94 -48.31 -59.41
CA LYS A 722 7.52 -49.31 -58.42
C LYS A 722 7.08 -48.64 -57.12
N ILE A 723 7.89 -47.72 -56.60
CA ILE A 723 7.62 -46.96 -55.37
C ILE A 723 6.28 -46.20 -55.47
N LYS A 724 6.02 -45.51 -56.59
CA LYS A 724 4.75 -44.78 -56.79
C LYS A 724 3.52 -45.70 -56.74
N ARG A 725 3.63 -46.96 -57.17
CA ARG A 725 2.52 -47.94 -57.19
C ARG A 725 2.29 -48.66 -55.87
N GLU A 726 3.27 -48.65 -54.97
CA GLU A 726 3.11 -49.13 -53.60
C GLU A 726 2.47 -48.01 -52.75
N ARG A 727 2.93 -46.75 -52.91
CA ARG A 727 2.37 -45.57 -52.25
C ARG A 727 0.89 -45.29 -52.61
N GLU A 728 0.54 -45.30 -53.90
CA GLU A 728 -0.87 -45.17 -54.38
C GLU A 728 -1.80 -46.29 -53.90
N ARG A 729 -1.27 -47.35 -53.29
CA ARG A 729 -2.03 -48.48 -52.74
C ARG A 729 -2.18 -48.40 -51.22
N GLU A 730 -1.20 -47.86 -50.52
CA GLU A 730 -1.29 -47.54 -49.09
C GLU A 730 -2.25 -46.35 -48.86
N GLU A 731 -2.18 -45.31 -49.70
CA GLU A 731 -3.10 -44.17 -49.67
C GLU A 731 -4.57 -44.62 -49.84
N ARG A 732 -4.86 -45.52 -50.80
CA ARG A 732 -6.21 -46.10 -51.01
C ARG A 732 -6.65 -47.13 -49.95
N LEU A 733 -5.77 -47.56 -49.06
CA LEU A 733 -6.13 -48.36 -47.89
C LEU A 733 -6.42 -47.44 -46.70
N ALA A 734 -5.56 -46.46 -46.44
CA ALA A 734 -5.77 -45.45 -45.39
C ALA A 734 -7.05 -44.62 -45.61
N GLU A 735 -7.33 -44.20 -46.86
CA GLU A 735 -8.56 -43.49 -47.23
C GLU A 735 -9.81 -44.35 -47.01
N ARG A 736 -9.71 -45.66 -47.25
CA ARG A 736 -10.82 -46.61 -47.08
C ARG A 736 -11.03 -47.01 -45.61
N GLU A 737 -9.98 -47.00 -44.79
CA GLU A 737 -10.11 -47.09 -43.33
C GLU A 737 -10.77 -45.81 -42.79
N LYS A 738 -10.30 -44.61 -43.19
CA LYS A 738 -10.95 -43.32 -42.87
C LYS A 738 -12.44 -43.30 -43.25
N SER A 739 -12.80 -43.73 -44.46
CA SER A 739 -14.21 -43.77 -44.90
C SER A 739 -15.04 -44.85 -44.19
N SER A 740 -14.42 -45.82 -43.51
CA SER A 740 -15.11 -46.83 -42.69
C SER A 740 -15.20 -46.45 -41.21
N ALA A 741 -14.35 -45.53 -40.73
CA ALA A 741 -14.36 -45.00 -39.38
C ALA A 741 -15.39 -43.87 -39.17
N LEU A 742 -15.87 -43.24 -40.26
CA LEU A 742 -16.87 -42.16 -40.25
C LEU A 742 -18.29 -42.61 -40.68
N ALA A 743 -18.59 -43.91 -40.51
CA ALA A 743 -19.89 -44.51 -40.84
C ALA A 743 -20.57 -45.18 -39.63
N SER A 744 -20.37 -44.63 -38.43
CA SER A 744 -21.19 -44.96 -37.26
C SER A 744 -22.37 -43.99 -37.15
N ASP A 745 -23.59 -44.51 -37.39
CA ASP A 745 -24.89 -43.85 -37.24
C ASP A 745 -25.02 -43.06 -35.92
N GLU A 746 -24.77 -41.75 -35.95
CA GLU A 746 -24.75 -40.89 -34.77
C GLU A 746 -26.17 -40.54 -34.33
N LYS A 747 -26.58 -41.14 -33.22
CA LYS A 747 -27.94 -41.05 -32.68
C LYS A 747 -28.05 -39.87 -31.74
N ARG A 748 -28.51 -38.74 -32.27
CA ARG A 748 -28.84 -37.54 -31.50
C ARG A 748 -29.85 -37.91 -30.40
N GLU A 749 -29.54 -37.51 -29.17
CA GLU A 749 -30.47 -37.56 -28.06
C GLU A 749 -31.30 -36.28 -28.08
N ILE A 750 -32.62 -36.40 -28.20
CA ILE A 750 -33.58 -35.31 -28.17
C ILE A 750 -34.43 -35.42 -26.90
N THR A 751 -34.55 -34.32 -26.17
CA THR A 751 -35.30 -34.25 -24.91
C THR A 751 -36.78 -34.05 -25.21
N CYS A 752 -37.66 -34.87 -24.62
CA CYS A 752 -39.10 -34.65 -24.77
C CYS A 752 -39.55 -33.43 -23.94
N THR A 753 -39.98 -32.36 -24.61
CA THR A 753 -40.43 -31.09 -23.98
C THR A 753 -41.54 -31.23 -22.95
N SER A 754 -42.32 -32.33 -22.97
CA SER A 754 -43.41 -32.57 -22.00
C SER A 754 -42.99 -33.34 -20.74
N CYS A 755 -41.81 -33.97 -20.69
CA CYS A 755 -41.38 -34.77 -19.53
C CYS A 755 -39.85 -34.90 -19.34
N GLN A 756 -39.07 -34.10 -20.05
CA GLN A 756 -37.60 -33.99 -19.99
C GLN A 756 -36.81 -35.30 -20.18
N GLN A 757 -37.45 -36.39 -20.64
CA GLN A 757 -36.78 -37.66 -20.87
C GLN A 757 -36.16 -37.75 -22.27
N GLY A 758 -34.90 -38.17 -22.33
CA GLY A 758 -34.12 -38.33 -23.57
C GLY A 758 -34.61 -39.46 -24.47
N LEU A 759 -34.61 -39.21 -25.78
CA LEU A 759 -34.99 -40.14 -26.85
C LEU A 759 -33.91 -40.13 -27.93
N LYS A 760 -33.38 -41.28 -28.34
CA LYS A 760 -32.29 -41.36 -29.33
C LYS A 760 -32.84 -41.65 -30.73
N VAL A 761 -32.60 -40.74 -31.67
CA VAL A 761 -33.01 -40.85 -33.08
C VAL A 761 -31.85 -40.54 -34.04
N PRO A 762 -31.80 -41.11 -35.26
CA PRO A 762 -30.78 -40.77 -36.25
C PRO A 762 -30.88 -39.30 -36.70
N SER A 763 -29.72 -38.66 -36.92
CA SER A 763 -29.62 -37.24 -37.33
C SER A 763 -30.30 -36.90 -38.66
N SER A 764 -30.58 -37.89 -39.51
CA SER A 764 -31.24 -37.74 -40.82
C SER A 764 -32.76 -37.93 -40.81
N TYR A 765 -33.38 -38.18 -39.63
CA TYR A 765 -34.82 -38.46 -39.54
C TYR A 765 -35.67 -37.19 -39.32
N SER A 766 -36.47 -36.81 -40.33
CA SER A 766 -37.56 -35.83 -40.19
C SER A 766 -38.92 -36.53 -40.10
N GLY A 767 -39.70 -36.21 -39.06
CA GLY A 767 -40.97 -36.89 -38.77
C GLY A 767 -41.47 -36.71 -37.33
N SER A 768 -42.65 -37.29 -37.03
CA SER A 768 -43.32 -37.12 -35.74
C SER A 768 -43.08 -38.27 -34.76
N VAL A 769 -42.20 -38.06 -33.78
CA VAL A 769 -41.80 -39.03 -32.76
C VAL A 769 -42.76 -38.97 -31.56
N SER A 770 -43.20 -40.12 -31.04
CA SER A 770 -44.03 -40.21 -29.83
C SER A 770 -43.21 -40.75 -28.65
N CYS A 771 -43.22 -40.02 -27.54
CA CYS A 771 -42.50 -40.42 -26.32
C CYS A 771 -43.22 -41.61 -25.66
N PRO A 772 -42.57 -42.76 -25.41
CA PRO A 772 -43.22 -43.93 -24.83
C PRO A 772 -43.69 -43.71 -23.37
N SER A 773 -43.07 -42.79 -22.63
CA SER A 773 -43.38 -42.52 -21.22
C SER A 773 -44.64 -41.67 -21.02
N CYS A 774 -44.78 -40.57 -21.77
CA CYS A 774 -45.91 -39.63 -21.65
C CYS A 774 -46.90 -39.67 -22.84
N LYS A 775 -46.59 -40.42 -23.90
CA LYS A 775 -47.34 -40.53 -25.18
C LYS A 775 -47.47 -39.24 -25.99
N HIS A 776 -46.93 -38.13 -25.52
CA HIS A 776 -46.86 -36.88 -26.29
C HIS A 776 -46.10 -37.11 -27.62
N GLN A 777 -46.63 -36.59 -28.73
CA GLN A 777 -46.06 -36.76 -30.07
C GLN A 777 -45.70 -35.40 -30.67
N PHE A 778 -44.42 -35.23 -31.02
CA PHE A 778 -43.85 -33.97 -31.50
C PHE A 778 -43.01 -34.22 -32.76
N LYS A 779 -42.83 -33.17 -33.58
CA LYS A 779 -42.19 -33.25 -34.90
C LYS A 779 -40.73 -32.82 -34.83
N VAL A 780 -39.87 -33.53 -35.56
CA VAL A 780 -38.44 -33.25 -35.73
C VAL A 780 -38.20 -32.99 -37.23
N GLU A 781 -37.33 -32.04 -37.56
CA GLU A 781 -37.04 -31.65 -38.94
C GLU A 781 -35.53 -31.73 -39.25
N SER A 782 -35.21 -31.96 -40.51
CA SER A 782 -33.86 -32.20 -41.02
C SER A 782 -33.33 -30.96 -41.74
N ILE A 783 -32.10 -30.54 -41.45
CA ILE A 783 -31.49 -29.34 -42.02
C ILE A 783 -31.06 -29.58 -43.47
N THR A 784 -31.56 -28.75 -44.40
CA THR A 784 -31.07 -28.62 -45.78
C THR A 784 -31.09 -27.16 -46.20
N LEU A 785 -30.02 -26.70 -46.86
CA LEU A 785 -29.82 -25.31 -47.29
C LEU A 785 -30.81 -24.91 -48.41
N PRO A 786 -31.40 -23.69 -48.37
CA PRO A 786 -32.29 -23.17 -49.42
C PRO A 786 -31.58 -22.26 -50.44
N THR A 787 -32.21 -22.12 -51.61
CA THR A 787 -31.82 -21.25 -52.75
C THR A 787 -32.86 -20.11 -52.89
N PRO A 788 -32.53 -18.92 -53.42
CA PRO A 788 -33.41 -17.74 -53.33
C PRO A 788 -34.58 -17.72 -54.33
N VAL A 789 -35.57 -16.86 -54.07
CA VAL A 789 -36.80 -16.67 -54.87
C VAL A 789 -37.08 -15.17 -55.08
N LEU A 790 -37.68 -14.82 -56.22
CA LEU A 790 -37.99 -13.45 -56.68
C LEU A 790 -39.44 -13.03 -56.40
N ALA A 791 -39.65 -11.71 -56.27
CA ALA A 791 -40.91 -10.96 -56.45
C ALA A 791 -42.05 -11.22 -55.42
N GLU A 792 -42.94 -10.27 -55.07
CA GLU A 792 -43.06 -8.83 -55.39
C GLU A 792 -43.97 -8.14 -54.31
N LYS A 793 -43.89 -6.80 -54.19
CA LYS A 793 -44.95 -5.76 -53.94
C LYS A 793 -46.29 -6.11 -53.22
N GLU A 794 -46.97 -5.22 -52.47
CA GLU A 794 -46.97 -3.73 -52.45
C GLU A 794 -47.65 -3.14 -51.17
N LEU A 795 -47.29 -1.89 -50.83
CA LEU A 795 -48.13 -0.77 -50.30
C LEU A 795 -48.71 -0.74 -48.85
N ASP A 796 -48.23 0.28 -48.10
CA ASP A 796 -48.85 1.25 -47.16
C ASP A 796 -50.14 0.94 -46.36
N GLU A 797 -50.12 1.13 -45.01
CA GLU A 797 -50.70 2.32 -44.32
C GLU A 797 -50.47 2.31 -42.77
N GLU A 798 -50.85 3.42 -42.12
CA GLU A 798 -50.39 4.04 -40.86
C GLU A 798 -50.94 3.55 -39.48
N LEU A 799 -50.17 3.89 -38.42
CA LEU A 799 -50.56 4.33 -37.04
C LEU A 799 -50.84 3.38 -35.84
N ASP A 800 -50.29 3.84 -34.71
CA ASP A 800 -50.65 3.76 -33.27
C ASP A 800 -51.00 2.41 -32.56
N LEU A 801 -50.23 2.06 -31.52
CA LEU A 801 -50.55 2.38 -30.12
C LEU A 801 -49.43 1.96 -29.12
N ASP A 802 -49.48 2.51 -27.90
CA ASP A 802 -48.49 2.36 -26.81
C ASP A 802 -48.64 1.06 -25.96
N ASP A 803 -47.75 0.92 -24.96
CA ASP A 803 -47.84 0.04 -23.77
C ASP A 803 -47.71 -1.49 -24.01
N GLU A 804 -47.13 -2.32 -23.13
CA GLU A 804 -46.39 -2.15 -21.86
C GLU A 804 -45.67 -3.49 -21.52
N LEU A 805 -44.70 -3.50 -20.58
CA LEU A 805 -44.38 -4.63 -19.65
C LEU A 805 -43.85 -5.97 -20.25
N ASP A 806 -43.18 -6.89 -19.54
CA ASP A 806 -42.29 -6.88 -18.34
C ASP A 806 -41.60 -8.28 -18.25
N PHE A 807 -40.64 -8.47 -17.32
CA PHE A 807 -40.18 -9.78 -16.78
C PHE A 807 -39.43 -10.76 -17.73
N PHE A 808 -38.62 -11.75 -17.27
CA PHE A 808 -38.13 -12.09 -15.92
C PHE A 808 -36.77 -12.85 -15.97
N ASP A 809 -36.15 -12.93 -14.79
CA ASP A 809 -35.05 -13.78 -14.30
C ASP A 809 -35.02 -15.25 -14.81
N ASP A 810 -33.81 -15.84 -14.90
CA ASP A 810 -33.36 -16.88 -13.95
C ASP A 810 -31.90 -17.32 -14.22
N GLU A 811 -31.05 -17.30 -13.20
CA GLU A 811 -29.72 -17.96 -13.17
C GLU A 811 -29.47 -18.55 -11.76
N VAL A 812 -28.89 -19.77 -11.66
CA VAL A 812 -29.10 -20.67 -10.51
C VAL A 812 -27.89 -21.60 -10.24
N GLU A 813 -27.33 -21.59 -9.01
CA GLU A 813 -26.47 -22.61 -8.33
C GLU A 813 -25.10 -22.98 -9.01
N ASP A 814 -23.96 -23.32 -8.37
CA ASP A 814 -23.39 -23.40 -6.99
C ASP A 814 -21.81 -23.38 -7.17
N GLU A 815 -20.84 -23.51 -6.24
CA GLU A 815 -20.72 -23.94 -4.83
C GLU A 815 -19.55 -23.19 -4.11
N VAL A 816 -19.87 -22.36 -3.11
CA VAL A 816 -19.13 -21.93 -1.88
C VAL A 816 -17.58 -21.88 -1.81
N ILE A 817 -17.03 -20.73 -1.38
CA ILE A 817 -15.96 -20.63 -0.34
C ILE A 817 -16.31 -19.50 0.67
N GLU A 818 -16.28 -19.82 1.98
CA GLU A 818 -16.56 -18.96 3.15
C GLU A 818 -15.43 -17.95 3.47
N GLU A 819 -15.58 -16.87 4.26
CA GLU A 819 -16.71 -16.01 4.70
C GLU A 819 -16.10 -14.76 5.40
N VAL A 820 -16.62 -13.55 5.16
CA VAL A 820 -16.76 -12.47 6.17
C VAL A 820 -17.95 -11.60 5.76
N ASP A 821 -19.17 -12.02 6.08
CA ASP A 821 -20.38 -11.28 5.71
C ASP A 821 -20.62 -10.06 6.61
N GLU A 822 -20.53 -8.85 6.05
CA GLU A 822 -21.14 -7.68 6.67
C GLU A 822 -22.67 -7.74 6.49
N GLU A 823 -23.37 -8.34 7.45
CA GLU A 823 -24.84 -8.35 7.48
C GLU A 823 -25.40 -6.92 7.40
N LEU A 824 -25.89 -6.53 6.22
CA LEU A 824 -26.60 -5.27 6.03
C LEU A 824 -27.72 -5.15 7.07
N SER A 825 -27.66 -4.10 7.86
CA SER A 825 -28.59 -3.87 8.97
C SER A 825 -28.90 -2.39 9.13
N SER A 826 -30.04 -2.10 9.75
CA SER A 826 -30.49 -0.73 10.02
C SER A 826 -31.35 -0.73 11.28
N SER A 827 -31.03 0.17 12.21
CA SER A 827 -31.68 0.31 13.50
C SER A 827 -32.51 1.60 13.58
N SER A 828 -33.55 1.58 14.40
CA SER A 828 -34.36 2.76 14.71
C SER A 828 -35.14 2.55 16.00
N SER A 829 -35.34 3.62 16.76
CA SER A 829 -36.14 3.67 17.98
C SER A 829 -37.64 3.89 17.72
N GLU A 830 -38.03 4.10 16.47
CA GLU A 830 -39.42 4.18 16.02
C GLU A 830 -39.77 3.03 15.06
N ASP A 831 -41.07 2.83 14.82
CA ASP A 831 -41.64 1.91 13.83
C ASP A 831 -41.10 2.11 12.39
N ILE A 832 -40.53 3.29 12.10
CA ILE A 832 -39.98 3.66 10.79
C ILE A 832 -38.45 3.62 10.84
N LEU A 833 -37.83 3.00 9.83
CA LEU A 833 -36.37 2.94 9.63
C LEU A 833 -36.01 3.21 8.16
N GLY A 834 -34.75 3.56 7.89
CA GLY A 834 -34.24 3.70 6.52
C GLY A 834 -33.66 2.38 6.00
N CYS A 835 -33.85 2.06 4.73
CA CYS A 835 -33.07 1.02 4.06
C CYS A 835 -31.58 1.46 4.01
N PRO A 836 -30.61 0.62 4.39
CA PRO A 836 -29.19 1.00 4.39
C PRO A 836 -28.66 1.34 2.99
N THR A 837 -29.19 0.69 1.94
CA THR A 837 -28.71 0.85 0.55
C THR A 837 -29.30 2.06 -0.19
N CYS A 838 -30.52 2.50 0.13
CA CYS A 838 -31.21 3.57 -0.61
C CYS A 838 -31.90 4.63 0.24
N SER A 839 -31.77 4.58 1.58
CA SER A 839 -32.42 5.48 2.55
C SER A 839 -33.96 5.56 2.50
N ALA A 840 -34.63 4.75 1.67
CA ALA A 840 -36.09 4.71 1.59
C ALA A 840 -36.71 4.33 2.95
N LYS A 841 -37.77 5.04 3.35
CA LYS A 841 -38.40 4.91 4.67
C LYS A 841 -39.36 3.72 4.71
N LEU A 842 -39.09 2.78 5.59
CA LEU A 842 -39.77 1.50 5.75
C LEU A 842 -40.43 1.42 7.11
N ARG A 843 -41.67 0.92 7.18
CA ARG A 843 -42.34 0.65 8.45
C ARG A 843 -42.24 -0.83 8.81
N VAL A 844 -41.46 -1.14 9.83
CA VAL A 844 -41.33 -2.49 10.42
C VAL A 844 -41.62 -2.35 11.92
N PRO A 845 -42.74 -2.90 12.44
CA PRO A 845 -43.13 -2.73 13.83
C PRO A 845 -42.02 -3.11 14.81
N LEU A 846 -41.77 -2.28 15.83
CA LEU A 846 -40.72 -2.53 16.82
C LEU A 846 -40.88 -3.90 17.52
N GLU A 847 -42.12 -4.30 17.80
CA GLU A 847 -42.46 -5.60 18.42
C GLU A 847 -42.07 -6.83 17.57
N GLN A 848 -41.76 -6.65 16.29
CA GLN A 848 -41.36 -7.72 15.37
C GLN A 848 -39.84 -7.78 15.16
N ARG A 849 -39.06 -6.83 15.69
CA ARG A 849 -37.60 -6.81 15.51
C ARG A 849 -36.88 -7.65 16.57
N PRO A 850 -35.77 -8.35 16.24
CA PRO A 850 -35.09 -8.36 14.95
C PRO A 850 -35.86 -9.11 13.85
N ALA A 851 -36.04 -8.46 12.71
CA ALA A 851 -36.69 -9.02 11.52
C ALA A 851 -35.83 -8.78 10.28
N THR A 852 -35.86 -9.69 9.32
CA THR A 852 -35.43 -9.40 7.95
C THR A 852 -36.48 -8.53 7.27
N ALA A 853 -36.03 -7.42 6.68
CA ALA A 853 -36.88 -6.45 6.01
C ALA A 853 -36.39 -6.28 4.57
N ARG A 854 -37.30 -6.48 3.60
CA ARG A 854 -37.04 -6.20 2.19
C ARG A 854 -37.48 -4.78 1.85
N CYS A 855 -36.59 -3.98 1.28
CA CYS A 855 -36.97 -2.68 0.74
C CYS A 855 -37.75 -2.86 -0.57
N PRO A 856 -38.98 -2.33 -0.73
CA PRO A 856 -39.71 -2.40 -1.98
C PRO A 856 -39.19 -1.42 -3.04
N ALA A 857 -38.30 -0.48 -2.68
CA ALA A 857 -37.72 0.48 -3.62
C ALA A 857 -36.46 -0.07 -4.33
N CYS A 858 -35.55 -0.73 -3.60
CA CYS A 858 -34.29 -1.28 -4.14
C CYS A 858 -34.17 -2.81 -4.06
N LYS A 859 -35.25 -3.51 -3.65
CA LYS A 859 -35.32 -4.97 -3.44
C LYS A 859 -34.33 -5.57 -2.44
N THR A 860 -33.38 -4.83 -1.87
CA THR A 860 -32.40 -5.31 -0.87
C THR A 860 -33.09 -5.84 0.39
N GLU A 861 -32.64 -6.99 0.87
CA GLU A 861 -33.01 -7.56 2.18
C GLU A 861 -31.93 -7.25 3.21
N PHE A 862 -32.33 -6.83 4.40
CA PHE A 862 -31.41 -6.40 5.47
C PHE A 862 -32.07 -6.60 6.85
N ARG A 863 -31.29 -6.64 7.93
CA ARG A 863 -31.82 -6.78 9.30
C ARG A 863 -32.34 -5.45 9.86
N ALA A 864 -33.65 -5.38 10.09
CA ALA A 864 -34.28 -4.32 10.86
C ALA A 864 -34.09 -4.57 12.37
N LEU A 865 -33.27 -3.74 13.01
CA LEU A 865 -32.93 -3.82 14.43
C LEU A 865 -33.62 -2.72 15.26
N ILE A 866 -33.54 -2.85 16.58
CA ILE A 866 -33.89 -1.79 17.53
C ILE A 866 -32.57 -1.07 17.88
N SER A 867 -32.60 0.27 17.92
CA SER A 867 -31.45 1.10 18.32
C SER A 867 -31.42 1.36 19.83
#